data_AF-A0A927NB65-F1
#
_entry.id   AF-A0A927NB65-F1
#
_cell.length_a   1.000
_cell.length_b   1.000
_cell.length_c   1.000
_cell.angle_alpha   90.00
_cell.angle_beta   90.00
_cell.angle_gamma   90.00
#
_symmetry.space_group_name_H-M   'P 1'
#
loop_
_entity.id
_entity.type
_entity.pdbx_description
1 polymer ?
#
loop_
_entity_poly.entity_id
_entity_poly.type
_entity_poly.pdbx_seq_one_letter_code
_entity_poly.pdbx_strand_id
1 'polypeptide(L)'
;MLYIKMTKNGDIMFSLDSLNEHQRKIAMDTEGAILVTAGAGSGKTRLLTHRICHLIENLSVSPSNILAITFTNKATNEMKERIAKMVPNSSGITIKTLHSFCAGILRADISNLEGFDSHFSVYDTSDQDKLLKKVIKELNIDEKVAKYCSYHISKAKNDGLTPAEYLHDNKNLPYIDDYCKVYAEYQRQLKNNNALDFDDLLMKALELFHSSPTTLEYYQNKFRYIHVDEFQDTNLVQYKIIKLISAKHKNVFVVGDEDQCIYCWRGANIENINNFTKDYECKLYKLEQNYRSTKNIIKSANELIKNNCARLDKTLFTENEQGEEITYYEGYDENEEAEYVARAIYSLQTRGIDLKEVGILMRVSALSRLMEEKLLNYNIPYKVSGIFKFFERLEVKNILAYLTMIVNPRDNSSITRIINYPKRGIGQATIDKLLAEAERQNVPMVDLVENYRELDISGAIKSKIAEFGDMITEFKSAYLSKGLYDFVEFVVDKAGIKGMYNTDSEEDVDRTMNIDQLLQSVKSYEHLNEDASLIDYLESVTLQNTLEEEDDNLPSVSISTVHASKGLEFDYVFIIGSEEGKFPLARAMDSSDELEEERRLMYVAITRARKKLYVTRAKSRFMYGSREKQMPSRFVSEMGLAVPIQQPKNSYYDSDYDNYSKGYGNNYNSYSSYSSNRYGNSNSDRYASSTTYSNRQASQATSSYSTYDDYASKINTYDNKRMGGSGLNNLQSLMNSKLNTQKSKFAEYKVGVQVLHTKFGVGKIIKVDGGENNYVSIDFGTLGVKTLSLNFAPLQILK
;
A
#
# COMPACT_ATOMS: atom_id res chain seq x y z
N MET A 1 15.00 14.25 -35.86
CA MET A 1 16.27 14.49 -36.57
C MET A 1 17.53 14.00 -35.84
N LEU A 2 17.47 13.56 -34.57
CA LEU A 2 18.66 13.19 -33.77
C LEU A 2 19.22 11.75 -33.96
N TYR A 3 18.54 10.88 -34.72
CA TYR A 3 18.86 9.43 -34.78
C TYR A 3 19.22 8.93 -36.18
N ILE A 4 19.30 9.83 -37.16
CA ILE A 4 19.43 9.50 -38.58
C ILE A 4 20.68 10.18 -39.12
N LYS A 5 21.60 9.43 -39.72
CA LYS A 5 22.75 9.94 -40.45
C LYS A 5 22.59 9.59 -41.93
N MET A 6 22.76 10.57 -42.81
CA MET A 6 22.84 10.30 -44.25
C MET A 6 24.22 9.73 -44.59
N THR A 7 24.24 8.57 -45.23
CA THR A 7 25.48 7.98 -45.76
C THR A 7 25.92 8.75 -47.02
N LYS A 8 27.17 8.55 -47.45
CA LYS A 8 27.69 9.14 -48.71
C LYS A 8 26.90 8.73 -49.95
N ASN A 9 26.05 7.70 -49.86
CA ASN A 9 25.19 7.21 -50.95
C ASN A 9 23.73 7.66 -50.82
N GLY A 10 23.37 8.47 -49.82
CA GLY A 10 22.00 8.99 -49.64
C GLY A 10 21.07 8.13 -48.77
N ASP A 11 21.55 7.02 -48.21
CA ASP A 11 20.75 6.16 -47.33
C ASP A 11 20.66 6.73 -45.90
N ILE A 12 19.50 6.58 -45.28
CA ILE A 12 19.19 6.96 -43.89
C ILE A 12 19.66 5.80 -42.98
N MET A 13 20.70 6.02 -42.16
CA MET A 13 21.20 5.02 -41.20
C MET A 13 20.89 5.42 -39.76
N PHE A 14 20.43 4.48 -38.94
CA PHE A 14 20.30 4.66 -37.49
C PHE A 14 21.67 4.99 -36.88
N SER A 15 21.72 6.03 -36.04
CA SER A 15 22.93 6.51 -35.38
C SER A 15 22.88 6.33 -33.87
N LEU A 16 23.98 5.81 -33.30
CA LEU A 16 24.22 5.73 -31.87
C LEU A 16 24.81 7.01 -31.27
N ASP A 17 24.96 8.08 -32.05
CA ASP A 17 25.58 9.35 -31.63
C ASP A 17 24.83 10.04 -30.48
N SER A 18 23.59 9.62 -30.20
CA SER A 18 22.82 10.14 -29.07
C SER A 18 23.27 9.56 -27.72
N LEU A 19 23.92 8.40 -27.70
CA LEU A 19 24.46 7.75 -26.49
C LEU A 19 25.82 8.34 -26.13
N ASN A 20 26.19 8.32 -24.84
CA ASN A 20 27.56 8.62 -24.44
C ASN A 20 28.52 7.52 -24.94
N GLU A 21 29.83 7.78 -24.90
CA GLU A 21 30.84 6.86 -25.41
C GLU A 21 30.76 5.47 -24.74
N HIS A 22 30.52 5.43 -23.43
CA HIS A 22 30.43 4.19 -22.66
C HIS A 22 29.19 3.36 -23.03
N GLN A 23 28.00 3.97 -23.09
CA GLN A 23 26.76 3.35 -23.53
C GLN A 23 26.85 2.90 -24.99
N ARG A 24 27.49 3.69 -25.87
CA ARG A 24 27.74 3.31 -27.27
C ARG A 24 28.59 2.05 -27.36
N LYS A 25 29.67 1.96 -26.58
CA LYS A 25 30.52 0.76 -26.50
C LYS A 25 29.71 -0.48 -26.07
N ILE A 26 28.85 -0.34 -25.07
CA ILE A 26 28.00 -1.44 -24.59
C ILE A 26 26.95 -1.83 -25.63
N ALA A 27 26.33 -0.86 -26.31
CA ALA A 27 25.34 -1.12 -27.36
C ALA A 27 25.93 -1.88 -28.55
N MET A 28 27.20 -1.61 -28.87
CA MET A 28 27.94 -2.26 -29.97
C MET A 28 28.47 -3.65 -29.64
N ASP A 29 28.59 -4.01 -28.36
CA ASP A 29 29.12 -5.31 -27.95
C ASP A 29 28.03 -6.38 -28.04
N THR A 30 27.78 -6.96 -29.22
CA THR A 30 26.56 -7.74 -29.46
C THR A 30 26.63 -9.22 -29.09
N GLU A 31 27.82 -9.81 -29.02
CA GLU A 31 28.01 -11.25 -28.83
C GLU A 31 28.42 -11.62 -27.39
N GLY A 32 27.94 -12.78 -26.94
CA GLY A 32 28.17 -13.34 -25.62
C GLY A 32 27.20 -12.82 -24.56
N ALA A 33 27.41 -13.29 -23.33
CA ALA A 33 26.60 -12.90 -22.18
C ALA A 33 27.11 -11.55 -21.63
N ILE A 34 26.19 -10.61 -21.44
CA ILE A 34 26.50 -9.27 -20.97
C ILE A 34 25.55 -8.91 -19.84
N LEU A 35 26.13 -8.53 -18.70
CA LEU A 35 25.42 -7.96 -17.56
C LEU A 35 25.76 -6.48 -17.47
N VAL A 36 24.74 -5.64 -17.54
CA VAL A 36 24.86 -4.21 -17.31
C VAL A 36 24.25 -3.87 -15.97
N THR A 37 25.10 -3.53 -15.00
CA THR A 37 24.65 -3.01 -13.70
C THR A 37 24.54 -1.51 -13.83
N ALA A 38 23.36 -0.97 -13.57
CA ALA A 38 23.05 0.38 -13.99
C ALA A 38 22.28 1.11 -12.92
N GLY A 39 22.80 2.25 -12.47
CA GLY A 39 22.14 3.06 -11.45
C GLY A 39 20.77 3.56 -11.85
N ALA A 40 20.05 4.15 -10.88
CA ALA A 40 18.87 4.94 -11.18
C ALA A 40 19.20 6.07 -12.14
N GLY A 41 18.31 6.35 -13.10
CA GLY A 41 18.45 7.45 -14.06
C GLY A 41 19.65 7.33 -15.03
N SER A 42 20.29 6.17 -15.15
CA SER A 42 21.48 5.96 -16.00
C SER A 42 21.18 5.64 -17.47
N GLY A 43 19.90 5.63 -17.86
CA GLY A 43 19.48 5.36 -19.23
C GLY A 43 19.41 3.87 -19.62
N LYS A 44 19.15 2.96 -18.67
CA LYS A 44 18.95 1.51 -18.89
C LYS A 44 18.12 1.17 -20.13
N THR A 45 16.86 1.60 -20.14
CA THR A 45 15.92 1.34 -21.24
C THR A 45 16.36 2.01 -22.55
N ARG A 46 17.04 3.16 -22.47
CA ARG A 46 17.60 3.84 -23.65
C ARG A 46 18.72 3.01 -24.26
N LEU A 47 19.64 2.50 -23.46
CA LEU A 47 20.72 1.61 -23.91
C LEU A 47 20.13 0.35 -24.56
N LEU A 48 19.17 -0.30 -23.91
CA LEU A 48 18.56 -1.54 -24.39
C LEU A 48 17.85 -1.33 -25.74
N THR A 49 17.04 -0.27 -25.87
CA THR A 49 16.37 0.07 -27.13
C THR A 49 17.35 0.39 -28.26
N HIS A 50 18.41 1.15 -27.99
CA HIS A 50 19.42 1.49 -28.99
C HIS A 50 20.24 0.27 -29.44
N ARG A 51 20.55 -0.64 -28.52
CA ARG A 51 21.20 -1.92 -28.83
C ARG A 51 20.35 -2.76 -29.78
N ILE A 52 19.04 -2.87 -29.51
CA ILE A 52 18.12 -3.60 -30.40
C ILE A 52 18.08 -2.95 -31.79
N CYS A 53 17.99 -1.62 -31.85
CA CYS A 53 18.00 -0.90 -33.14
C CYS A 53 19.32 -1.11 -33.88
N HIS A 54 20.46 -1.15 -33.17
CA HIS A 54 21.77 -1.43 -33.75
C HIS A 54 21.85 -2.84 -34.37
N LEU A 55 21.31 -3.86 -33.69
CA LEU A 55 21.23 -5.22 -34.21
C LEU A 55 20.45 -5.27 -35.53
N ILE A 56 19.32 -4.57 -35.61
CA ILE A 56 18.45 -4.59 -36.80
C ILE A 56 19.09 -3.80 -37.96
N GLU A 57 19.47 -2.54 -37.73
CA GLU A 57 19.87 -1.63 -38.81
C GLU A 57 21.33 -1.76 -39.20
N ASN A 58 22.25 -1.86 -38.23
CA ASN A 58 23.69 -1.87 -38.53
C ASN A 58 24.23 -3.29 -38.77
N LEU A 59 23.63 -4.30 -38.15
CA LEU A 59 24.07 -5.70 -38.26
C LEU A 59 23.11 -6.58 -39.07
N SER A 60 22.01 -6.02 -39.57
CA SER A 60 21.02 -6.70 -40.41
C SER A 60 20.46 -7.98 -39.78
N VAL A 61 20.33 -8.01 -38.45
CA VAL A 61 19.69 -9.12 -37.74
C VAL A 61 18.18 -9.07 -37.96
N SER A 62 17.59 -10.19 -38.38
CA SER A 62 16.13 -10.30 -38.52
C SER A 62 15.43 -9.96 -37.18
N PRO A 63 14.43 -9.07 -37.16
CA PRO A 63 13.67 -8.76 -35.94
C PRO A 63 13.06 -9.99 -35.27
N SER A 64 12.68 -11.02 -36.05
CA SER A 64 12.16 -12.29 -35.54
C SER A 64 13.11 -13.03 -34.61
N ASN A 65 14.41 -12.73 -34.70
CA ASN A 65 15.46 -13.39 -33.93
C ASN A 65 15.80 -12.67 -32.62
N ILE A 66 15.07 -11.61 -32.30
CA ILE A 66 15.29 -10.78 -31.11
C ILE A 66 14.11 -10.96 -30.14
N LEU A 67 14.45 -11.33 -28.92
CA LEU A 67 13.53 -11.36 -27.78
C LEU A 67 13.92 -10.24 -26.80
N ALA A 68 12.93 -9.46 -26.36
CA ALA A 68 13.08 -8.52 -25.26
C ALA A 68 12.02 -8.80 -24.19
N ILE A 69 12.48 -9.05 -22.97
CA ILE A 69 11.67 -9.35 -21.79
C ILE A 69 11.67 -8.11 -20.88
N THR A 70 10.48 -7.67 -20.49
CA THR A 70 10.28 -6.55 -19.54
C THR A 70 9.45 -6.99 -18.34
N PHE A 71 9.52 -6.25 -17.23
CA PHE A 71 8.74 -6.57 -16.03
C PHE A 71 7.23 -6.27 -16.17
N THR A 72 6.84 -5.18 -16.85
CA THR A 72 5.43 -4.74 -16.95
C THR A 72 4.93 -4.59 -18.39
N ASN A 73 3.62 -4.68 -18.59
CA ASN A 73 2.99 -4.43 -19.89
C ASN A 73 3.18 -2.98 -20.37
N LYS A 74 3.22 -2.01 -19.43
CA LYS A 74 3.51 -0.61 -19.76
C LYS A 74 4.92 -0.46 -20.34
N ALA A 75 5.92 -1.07 -19.71
CA ALA A 75 7.30 -1.07 -20.21
C ALA A 75 7.41 -1.79 -21.57
N THR A 76 6.70 -2.91 -21.76
CA THR A 76 6.60 -3.58 -23.07
C THR A 76 6.11 -2.63 -24.16
N ASN A 77 5.00 -1.92 -23.92
CA ASN A 77 4.40 -1.02 -24.92
C ASN A 77 5.28 0.19 -25.19
N GLU A 78 5.83 0.82 -24.15
CA GLU A 78 6.76 1.94 -24.27
C GLU A 78 8.02 1.56 -25.07
N MET A 79 8.59 0.38 -24.81
CA MET A 79 9.74 -0.14 -25.55
C MET A 79 9.42 -0.38 -27.03
N LYS A 80 8.25 -0.97 -27.32
CA LYS A 80 7.76 -1.15 -28.71
C LYS A 80 7.64 0.17 -29.44
N GLU A 81 6.99 1.17 -28.84
CA GLU A 81 6.83 2.49 -29.44
C GLU A 81 8.17 3.19 -29.68
N ARG A 82 9.11 3.09 -28.73
CA ARG A 82 10.45 3.68 -28.87
C ARG A 82 11.22 3.06 -30.03
N ILE A 83 11.22 1.74 -30.15
CA ILE A 83 11.92 1.03 -31.23
C ILE A 83 11.25 1.35 -32.58
N ALA A 84 9.92 1.32 -32.66
CA ALA A 84 9.19 1.62 -33.90
C ALA A 84 9.46 3.05 -34.41
N LYS A 85 9.66 4.02 -33.50
CA LYS A 85 10.05 5.40 -33.85
C LYS A 85 11.48 5.51 -34.38
N MET A 86 12.39 4.63 -33.95
CA MET A 86 13.80 4.63 -34.36
C MET A 86 14.03 3.83 -35.65
N VAL A 87 13.29 2.71 -35.81
CA VAL A 87 13.48 1.74 -36.88
C VAL A 87 12.10 1.31 -37.43
N PRO A 88 11.68 1.81 -38.61
CA PRO A 88 10.39 1.45 -39.21
C PRO A 88 10.25 -0.04 -39.55
N ASN A 89 11.36 -0.71 -39.88
CA ASN A 89 11.41 -2.14 -40.19
C ASN A 89 11.49 -3.04 -38.94
N SER A 90 11.07 -2.56 -37.77
CA SER A 90 11.12 -3.33 -36.53
C SER A 90 10.01 -4.39 -36.40
N SER A 91 9.16 -4.56 -37.42
CA SER A 91 8.07 -5.53 -37.43
C SER A 91 8.60 -6.96 -37.27
N GLY A 92 8.09 -7.70 -36.28
CA GLY A 92 8.49 -9.08 -36.00
C GLY A 92 9.33 -9.27 -34.73
N ILE A 93 9.80 -8.18 -34.09
CA ILE A 93 10.43 -8.28 -32.77
C ILE A 93 9.47 -8.81 -31.72
N THR A 94 9.95 -9.74 -30.88
CA THR A 94 9.16 -10.24 -29.75
C THR A 94 9.50 -9.44 -28.50
N ILE A 95 8.63 -8.49 -28.14
CA ILE A 95 8.72 -7.72 -26.88
C ILE A 95 7.52 -8.07 -26.01
N LYS A 96 7.76 -8.72 -24.87
CA LYS A 96 6.73 -9.24 -23.97
C LYS A 96 7.19 -9.20 -22.51
N THR A 97 6.26 -9.30 -21.57
CA THR A 97 6.58 -9.76 -20.23
C THR A 97 6.92 -11.24 -20.23
N LEU A 98 7.65 -11.72 -19.22
CA LEU A 98 8.02 -13.13 -19.15
C LEU A 98 6.80 -14.04 -19.02
N HIS A 99 5.78 -13.64 -18.26
CA HIS A 99 4.50 -14.36 -18.18
C HIS A 99 3.78 -14.43 -19.53
N SER A 100 3.68 -13.31 -20.26
CA SER A 100 3.06 -13.30 -21.60
C SER A 100 3.87 -14.08 -22.64
N PHE A 101 5.18 -14.19 -22.44
CA PHE A 101 6.05 -15.02 -23.25
C PHE A 101 5.79 -16.51 -22.99
N CYS A 102 5.84 -16.93 -21.73
CA CYS A 102 5.57 -18.30 -21.30
C CYS A 102 4.15 -18.75 -21.66
N ALA A 103 3.13 -17.90 -21.44
CA ALA A 103 1.77 -18.18 -21.87
C ALA A 103 1.69 -18.42 -23.38
N GLY A 104 2.41 -17.64 -24.19
CA GLY A 104 2.47 -17.84 -25.64
C GLY A 104 3.09 -19.18 -26.04
N ILE A 105 4.16 -19.59 -25.36
CA ILE A 105 4.80 -20.90 -25.56
C ILE A 105 3.83 -22.02 -25.19
N LEU A 106 3.19 -21.93 -24.01
CA LEU A 106 2.24 -22.92 -23.55
C LEU A 106 1.04 -23.01 -24.50
N ARG A 107 0.50 -21.90 -25.00
CA ARG A 107 -0.59 -21.95 -25.99
C ARG A 107 -0.21 -22.69 -27.28
N ALA A 108 1.07 -22.67 -27.66
CA ALA A 108 1.54 -23.39 -28.85
C ALA A 108 1.82 -24.87 -28.57
N ASP A 109 2.47 -25.18 -27.44
CA ASP A 109 3.18 -26.46 -27.26
C ASP A 109 2.84 -27.19 -25.94
N ILE A 110 1.90 -26.69 -25.12
CA ILE A 110 1.56 -27.33 -23.82
C ILE A 110 1.00 -28.74 -23.98
N SER A 111 0.44 -29.09 -25.14
CA SER A 111 -0.06 -30.45 -25.41
C SER A 111 1.03 -31.53 -25.35
N ASN A 112 2.30 -31.14 -25.34
CA ASN A 112 3.42 -32.06 -25.07
C ASN A 112 3.53 -32.43 -23.58
N LEU A 113 2.84 -31.72 -22.68
CA LEU A 113 2.68 -32.08 -21.28
C LEU A 113 1.39 -32.89 -21.10
N GLU A 114 1.49 -34.03 -20.40
CA GLU A 114 0.35 -34.90 -20.18
C GLU A 114 -0.74 -34.23 -19.34
N GLY A 115 -1.98 -34.26 -19.83
CA GLY A 115 -3.17 -33.77 -19.13
C GLY A 115 -3.42 -32.27 -19.24
N PHE A 116 -2.84 -31.63 -20.26
CA PHE A 116 -3.15 -30.25 -20.65
C PHE A 116 -3.49 -30.14 -22.13
N ASP A 117 -4.30 -29.14 -22.46
CA ASP A 117 -4.53 -28.72 -23.83
C ASP A 117 -4.25 -27.21 -24.00
N SER A 118 -4.15 -26.76 -25.25
CA SER A 118 -3.81 -25.37 -25.60
C SER A 118 -4.88 -24.33 -25.21
N HIS A 119 -6.08 -24.76 -24.83
CA HIS A 119 -7.22 -23.93 -24.44
C HIS A 119 -7.37 -23.77 -22.92
N PHE A 120 -6.29 -23.97 -22.16
CA PHE A 120 -6.30 -23.81 -20.71
C PHE A 120 -6.82 -22.44 -20.24
N SER A 121 -7.50 -22.43 -19.08
CA SER A 121 -7.93 -21.18 -18.43
C SER A 121 -6.81 -20.62 -17.55
N VAL A 122 -6.65 -19.29 -17.52
CA VAL A 122 -5.70 -18.63 -16.60
C VAL A 122 -6.49 -18.11 -15.41
N TYR A 123 -6.25 -18.66 -14.23
CA TYR A 123 -6.97 -18.29 -13.01
C TYR A 123 -6.41 -17.01 -12.40
N ASP A 124 -7.29 -16.05 -12.14
CA ASP A 124 -6.97 -14.85 -11.37
C ASP A 124 -6.96 -15.13 -9.85
N THR A 125 -6.65 -14.12 -9.04
CA THR A 125 -6.61 -14.27 -7.57
C THR A 125 -7.96 -14.70 -6.97
N SER A 126 -9.09 -14.27 -7.54
CA SER A 126 -10.42 -14.66 -7.07
C SER A 126 -10.69 -16.14 -7.31
N ASP A 127 -10.34 -16.62 -8.50
CA ASP A 127 -10.52 -18.02 -8.87
C ASP A 127 -9.56 -18.95 -8.10
N GLN A 128 -8.31 -18.51 -7.89
CA GLN A 128 -7.36 -19.17 -7.02
C GLN A 128 -7.91 -19.31 -5.59
N ASP A 129 -8.43 -18.23 -5.01
CA ASP A 129 -9.00 -18.23 -3.66
C ASP A 129 -10.21 -19.17 -3.52
N LYS A 130 -11.10 -19.20 -4.53
CA LYS A 130 -12.26 -20.10 -4.55
C LYS A 130 -11.82 -21.56 -4.57
N LEU A 131 -10.88 -21.90 -5.45
CA LEU A 131 -10.36 -23.26 -5.56
C LEU A 131 -9.60 -23.68 -4.30
N LEU A 132 -8.74 -22.81 -3.79
CA LEU A 132 -7.96 -23.07 -2.58
C LEU A 132 -8.86 -23.31 -1.36
N LYS A 133 -9.91 -22.50 -1.18
CA LYS A 133 -10.92 -22.71 -0.10
C LYS A 133 -11.62 -24.06 -0.23
N LYS A 134 -11.93 -24.49 -1.46
CA LYS A 134 -12.53 -25.81 -1.71
C LYS A 134 -11.57 -26.93 -1.30
N VAL A 135 -10.30 -26.87 -1.74
CA VAL A 135 -9.27 -27.86 -1.40
C VAL A 135 -9.02 -27.93 0.11
N ILE A 136 -8.89 -26.77 0.77
CA ILE A 136 -8.71 -26.67 2.23
C ILE A 136 -9.86 -27.35 2.98
N LYS A 137 -11.09 -27.14 2.53
CA LYS A 137 -12.29 -27.75 3.12
C LYS A 137 -12.32 -29.27 2.90
N GLU A 138 -11.95 -29.74 1.71
CA GLU A 138 -11.92 -31.17 1.38
C GLU A 138 -10.86 -31.93 2.18
N LEU A 139 -9.70 -31.32 2.42
CA LEU A 139 -8.61 -31.89 3.21
C LEU A 139 -8.77 -31.69 4.73
N ASN A 140 -9.83 -30.99 5.17
CA ASN A 140 -10.12 -30.69 6.57
C ASN A 140 -8.94 -30.02 7.31
N ILE A 141 -8.32 -29.03 6.67
CA ILE A 141 -7.18 -28.28 7.22
C ILE A 141 -7.67 -27.23 8.23
N ASP A 142 -6.93 -27.07 9.32
CA ASP A 142 -7.22 -26.08 10.37
C ASP A 142 -7.19 -24.64 9.83
N GLU A 143 -8.06 -23.78 10.35
CA GLU A 143 -8.20 -22.38 9.90
C GLU A 143 -6.93 -21.55 10.10
N LYS A 144 -6.12 -21.86 11.13
CA LYS A 144 -4.84 -21.19 11.37
C LYS A 144 -3.83 -21.49 10.25
N VAL A 145 -3.84 -22.72 9.73
CA VAL A 145 -2.95 -23.16 8.64
C VAL A 145 -3.49 -22.65 7.30
N ALA A 146 -4.81 -22.72 7.10
CA ALA A 146 -5.50 -22.28 5.90
C ALA A 146 -5.12 -20.85 5.47
N LYS A 147 -4.90 -19.94 6.44
CA LYS A 147 -4.51 -18.55 6.20
C LYS A 147 -3.17 -18.41 5.45
N TYR A 148 -2.24 -19.34 5.64
CA TYR A 148 -0.88 -19.27 5.10
C TYR A 148 -0.65 -20.17 3.87
N CYS A 149 -1.61 -21.04 3.52
CA CYS A 149 -1.47 -21.94 2.37
C CYS A 149 -1.16 -21.22 1.06
N SER A 150 -1.86 -20.11 0.77
CA SER A 150 -1.66 -19.34 -0.47
C SER A 150 -0.22 -18.81 -0.59
N TYR A 151 0.30 -18.25 0.51
CA TYR A 151 1.68 -17.77 0.59
C TYR A 151 2.70 -18.89 0.35
N HIS A 152 2.55 -20.03 1.01
CA HIS A 152 3.49 -21.15 0.85
C HIS A 152 3.46 -21.76 -0.55
N ILE A 153 2.27 -21.85 -1.16
CA ILE A 153 2.12 -22.32 -2.55
C ILE A 153 2.83 -21.37 -3.51
N SER A 154 2.56 -20.06 -3.43
CA SER A 154 3.19 -19.08 -4.32
C SER A 154 4.70 -19.01 -4.08
N LYS A 155 5.17 -19.09 -2.83
CA LYS A 155 6.60 -19.17 -2.51
C LYS A 155 7.26 -20.40 -3.16
N ALA A 156 6.69 -21.59 -2.96
CA ALA A 156 7.20 -22.83 -3.56
C ALA A 156 7.28 -22.72 -5.09
N LYS A 157 6.25 -22.19 -5.74
CA LYS A 157 6.23 -21.98 -7.20
C LYS A 157 7.28 -20.96 -7.66
N ASN A 158 7.46 -19.85 -6.94
CA ASN A 158 8.47 -18.83 -7.27
C ASN A 158 9.91 -19.35 -7.15
N ASP A 159 10.15 -20.26 -6.21
CA ASP A 159 11.45 -20.95 -6.03
C ASP A 159 11.64 -22.10 -7.03
N GLY A 160 10.58 -22.50 -7.72
CA GLY A 160 10.61 -23.57 -8.70
C GLY A 160 10.55 -24.97 -8.10
N LEU A 161 9.90 -25.11 -6.94
CA LEU A 161 9.86 -26.33 -6.15
C LEU A 161 8.51 -27.02 -6.30
N THR A 162 8.56 -28.33 -6.53
CA THR A 162 7.39 -29.21 -6.41
C THR A 162 6.96 -29.37 -4.94
N PRO A 163 5.74 -29.88 -4.66
CA PRO A 163 5.33 -30.13 -3.28
C PRO A 163 6.30 -31.03 -2.49
N ALA A 164 6.94 -32.00 -3.15
CA ALA A 164 7.89 -32.91 -2.52
C ALA A 164 9.23 -32.23 -2.22
N GLU A 165 9.72 -31.38 -3.12
CA GLU A 165 10.96 -30.61 -2.91
C GLU A 165 10.76 -29.53 -1.84
N TYR A 166 9.62 -28.84 -1.86
CA TYR A 166 9.29 -27.83 -0.86
C TYR A 166 9.26 -28.41 0.57
N LEU A 167 8.69 -29.63 0.72
CA LEU A 167 8.72 -30.39 1.97
C LEU A 167 10.16 -30.73 2.40
N HIS A 168 11.01 -31.13 1.44
CA HIS A 168 12.40 -31.50 1.73
C HIS A 168 13.23 -30.31 2.23
N ASP A 169 13.07 -29.15 1.60
CA ASP A 169 13.85 -27.95 1.88
C ASP A 169 13.39 -27.22 3.14
N ASN A 170 12.12 -27.41 3.55
CA ASN A 170 11.49 -26.69 4.66
C ASN A 170 11.01 -27.61 5.80
N LYS A 171 11.70 -28.73 6.07
CA LYS A 171 11.29 -29.74 7.08
C LYS A 171 11.04 -29.18 8.49
N ASN A 172 11.71 -28.09 8.86
CA ASN A 172 11.60 -27.49 10.19
C ASN A 172 10.45 -26.47 10.28
N LEU A 173 9.79 -26.15 9.17
CA LEU A 173 8.68 -25.22 9.15
C LEU A 173 7.43 -25.86 9.79
N PRO A 174 6.75 -25.19 10.73
CA PRO A 174 5.49 -25.69 11.28
C PRO A 174 4.44 -25.93 10.19
N TYR A 175 3.68 -27.03 10.32
CA TYR A 175 2.59 -27.39 9.40
C TYR A 175 3.00 -27.62 7.93
N ILE A 176 4.30 -27.84 7.65
CA ILE A 176 4.81 -28.04 6.29
C ILE A 176 4.12 -29.18 5.54
N ASP A 177 3.83 -30.29 6.21
CA ASP A 177 3.10 -31.42 5.61
C ASP A 177 1.73 -31.01 5.10
N ASP A 178 1.02 -30.16 5.83
CA ASP A 178 -0.31 -29.70 5.47
C ASP A 178 -0.25 -28.70 4.30
N TYR A 179 0.71 -27.77 4.31
CA TYR A 179 0.95 -26.89 3.16
C TYR A 179 1.26 -27.69 1.89
N CYS A 180 2.11 -28.72 1.99
CA CYS A 180 2.49 -29.54 0.83
C CYS A 180 1.34 -30.43 0.33
N LYS A 181 0.52 -30.98 1.23
CA LYS A 181 -0.71 -31.72 0.86
C LYS A 181 -1.71 -30.82 0.12
N VAL A 182 -1.97 -29.62 0.66
CA VAL A 182 -2.85 -28.64 0.02
C VAL A 182 -2.30 -28.24 -1.34
N TYR A 183 -0.99 -27.99 -1.44
CA TYR A 183 -0.35 -27.65 -2.70
C TYR A 183 -0.51 -28.76 -3.76
N ALA A 184 -0.24 -30.01 -3.39
CA ALA A 184 -0.36 -31.15 -4.29
C ALA A 184 -1.81 -31.33 -4.81
N GLU A 185 -2.80 -31.24 -3.92
CA GLU A 185 -4.22 -31.37 -4.30
C GLU A 185 -4.70 -30.16 -5.12
N TYR A 186 -4.24 -28.95 -4.79
CA TYR A 186 -4.52 -27.74 -5.55
C TYR A 186 -4.03 -27.86 -7.00
N GLN A 187 -2.78 -28.28 -7.22
CA GLN A 187 -2.24 -28.51 -8.56
C GLN A 187 -3.01 -29.62 -9.30
N ARG A 188 -3.45 -30.67 -8.60
CA ARG A 188 -4.26 -31.73 -9.18
C ARG A 188 -5.60 -31.21 -9.69
N GLN A 189 -6.29 -30.35 -8.93
CA GLN A 189 -7.56 -29.76 -9.37
C GLN A 189 -7.38 -28.75 -10.50
N LEU A 190 -6.32 -27.94 -10.48
CA LEU A 190 -5.99 -27.06 -11.62
C LEU A 190 -5.78 -27.87 -12.90
N LYS A 191 -4.98 -28.94 -12.83
CA LYS A 191 -4.76 -29.85 -13.96
C LYS A 191 -6.07 -30.46 -14.48
N ASN A 192 -6.92 -30.99 -13.59
CA ASN A 192 -8.20 -31.59 -13.99
C ASN A 192 -9.14 -30.58 -14.67
N ASN A 193 -9.06 -29.31 -14.29
CA ASN A 193 -9.85 -28.24 -14.89
C ASN A 193 -9.20 -27.65 -16.16
N ASN A 194 -8.06 -28.21 -16.60
CA ASN A 194 -7.21 -27.62 -17.64
C ASN A 194 -6.99 -26.12 -17.37
N ALA A 195 -6.59 -25.79 -16.15
CA ALA A 195 -6.38 -24.43 -15.68
C ALA A 195 -4.96 -24.28 -15.16
N LEU A 196 -4.41 -23.07 -15.31
CA LEU A 196 -3.12 -22.65 -14.77
C LEU A 196 -3.33 -21.36 -14.00
N ASP A 197 -2.70 -21.21 -12.85
CA ASP A 197 -2.60 -19.88 -12.23
C ASP A 197 -1.42 -19.08 -12.82
N PHE A 198 -1.21 -17.88 -12.30
CA PHE A 198 -0.19 -16.97 -12.82
C PHE A 198 1.23 -17.52 -12.66
N ASP A 199 1.53 -18.14 -11.52
CA ASP A 199 2.84 -18.74 -11.22
C ASP A 199 3.06 -20.02 -12.05
N ASP A 200 2.00 -20.78 -12.32
CA ASP A 200 2.04 -21.97 -13.17
C ASP A 200 2.44 -21.67 -14.61
N LEU A 201 2.16 -20.47 -15.13
CA LEU A 201 2.63 -20.09 -16.47
C LEU A 201 4.15 -20.21 -16.57
N LEU A 202 4.88 -19.88 -15.50
CA LEU A 202 6.32 -20.00 -15.45
C LEU A 202 6.74 -21.45 -15.19
N MET A 203 6.16 -22.08 -14.17
CA MET A 203 6.49 -23.46 -13.79
C MET A 203 6.27 -24.45 -14.92
N LYS A 204 5.13 -24.37 -15.61
CA LYS A 204 4.80 -25.26 -16.73
C LYS A 204 5.61 -24.97 -17.97
N ALA A 205 5.99 -23.73 -18.22
CA ALA A 205 6.93 -23.42 -19.31
C ALA A 205 8.32 -24.02 -19.03
N LEU A 206 8.79 -23.96 -17.78
CA LEU A 206 10.04 -24.58 -17.37
C LEU A 206 9.98 -26.11 -17.50
N GLU A 207 8.89 -26.74 -17.02
CA GLU A 207 8.63 -28.18 -17.16
C GLU A 207 8.56 -28.62 -18.63
N LEU A 208 7.88 -27.83 -19.48
CA LEU A 208 7.79 -28.08 -20.92
C LEU A 208 9.16 -28.07 -21.59
N PHE A 209 10.03 -27.13 -21.24
CA PHE A 209 11.38 -27.09 -21.81
C PHE A 209 12.28 -28.26 -21.37
N HIS A 210 12.06 -28.78 -20.18
CA HIS A 210 12.77 -29.98 -19.71
C HIS A 210 12.23 -31.27 -20.35
N SER A 211 10.92 -31.36 -20.56
CA SER A 211 10.26 -32.56 -21.11
C SER A 211 10.28 -32.63 -22.63
N SER A 212 10.27 -31.49 -23.33
CA SER A 212 10.28 -31.40 -24.79
C SER A 212 11.52 -30.64 -25.30
N PRO A 213 12.65 -31.36 -25.52
CA PRO A 213 13.86 -30.76 -26.09
C PRO A 213 13.65 -30.15 -27.47
N THR A 214 12.71 -30.67 -28.27
CA THR A 214 12.37 -30.15 -29.61
C THR A 214 11.73 -28.77 -29.52
N THR A 215 10.81 -28.56 -28.57
CA THR A 215 10.21 -27.26 -28.29
C THR A 215 11.29 -26.27 -27.84
N LEU A 216 12.15 -26.67 -26.90
CA LEU A 216 13.25 -25.82 -26.44
C LEU A 216 14.18 -25.43 -27.60
N GLU A 217 14.58 -26.39 -28.44
CA GLU A 217 15.47 -26.13 -29.58
C GLU A 217 14.84 -25.18 -30.60
N TYR A 218 13.52 -25.28 -30.86
CA TYR A 218 12.82 -24.33 -31.73
C TYR A 218 12.96 -22.90 -31.22
N TYR A 219 12.71 -22.65 -29.93
CA TYR A 219 12.83 -21.30 -29.37
C TYR A 219 14.28 -20.82 -29.24
N GLN A 220 15.23 -21.72 -28.96
CA GLN A 220 16.66 -21.41 -28.99
C GLN A 220 17.14 -21.01 -30.38
N ASN A 221 16.69 -21.69 -31.44
CA ASN A 221 17.01 -21.34 -32.83
C ASN A 221 16.34 -20.04 -33.26
N LYS A 222 15.11 -19.81 -32.81
CA LYS A 222 14.35 -18.60 -33.09
C LYS A 222 15.03 -17.40 -32.44
N PHE A 223 15.27 -17.42 -31.14
CA PHE A 223 15.79 -16.26 -30.40
C PHE A 223 17.29 -16.30 -30.25
N ARG A 224 17.97 -15.76 -31.26
CA ARG A 224 19.43 -15.61 -31.23
C ARG A 224 19.90 -14.55 -30.24
N TYR A 225 19.17 -13.44 -30.08
CA TYR A 225 19.54 -12.35 -29.17
C TYR A 225 18.44 -12.12 -28.14
N ILE A 226 18.77 -12.23 -26.86
CA ILE A 226 17.82 -12.14 -25.75
C ILE A 226 18.19 -10.94 -24.87
N HIS A 227 17.23 -10.05 -24.66
CA HIS A 227 17.38 -8.85 -23.84
C HIS A 227 16.43 -8.94 -22.65
N VAL A 228 16.92 -8.63 -21.45
CA VAL A 228 16.11 -8.65 -20.23
C VAL A 228 16.30 -7.32 -19.50
N ASP A 229 15.20 -6.58 -19.31
CA ASP A 229 15.18 -5.35 -18.51
C ASP A 229 14.73 -5.67 -17.07
N GLU A 230 15.11 -4.82 -16.12
CA GLU A 230 14.82 -4.97 -14.68
C GLU A 230 15.18 -6.36 -14.11
N PHE A 231 16.36 -6.87 -14.50
CA PHE A 231 16.79 -8.24 -14.17
C PHE A 231 16.86 -8.53 -12.66
N GLN A 232 17.05 -7.50 -11.82
CA GLN A 232 17.04 -7.64 -10.36
C GLN A 232 15.67 -8.08 -9.81
N ASP A 233 14.57 -7.79 -10.51
CA ASP A 233 13.21 -8.11 -10.05
C ASP A 233 12.78 -9.53 -10.48
N THR A 234 13.71 -10.33 -11.00
CA THR A 234 13.40 -11.69 -11.46
C THR A 234 13.40 -12.69 -10.31
N ASN A 235 12.49 -13.66 -10.34
CA ASN A 235 12.51 -14.81 -9.44
C ASN A 235 13.41 -15.94 -10.01
N LEU A 236 13.61 -17.02 -9.23
CA LEU A 236 14.50 -18.11 -9.62
C LEU A 236 14.00 -18.88 -10.86
N VAL A 237 12.69 -19.12 -10.98
CA VAL A 237 12.10 -19.81 -12.15
C VAL A 237 12.29 -19.00 -13.42
N GLN A 238 12.06 -17.69 -13.35
CA GLN A 238 12.27 -16.76 -14.45
C GLN A 238 13.73 -16.78 -14.93
N TYR A 239 14.68 -16.75 -14.00
CA TYR A 239 16.09 -16.91 -14.30
C TYR A 239 16.41 -18.24 -14.99
N LYS A 240 15.89 -19.37 -14.46
CA LYS A 240 16.06 -20.71 -15.06
C LYS A 240 15.54 -20.76 -16.49
N ILE A 241 14.37 -20.18 -16.76
CA ILE A 241 13.80 -20.10 -18.11
C ILE A 241 14.72 -19.32 -19.05
N ILE A 242 15.15 -18.11 -18.65
CA ILE A 242 16.09 -17.28 -19.43
C ILE A 242 17.38 -18.06 -19.72
N LYS A 243 17.88 -18.82 -18.75
CA LYS A 243 19.08 -19.66 -18.88
C LYS A 243 18.90 -20.75 -19.94
N LEU A 244 17.78 -21.46 -19.93
CA LEU A 244 17.51 -22.52 -20.91
C LEU A 244 17.41 -21.95 -22.34
N ILE A 245 16.65 -20.88 -22.54
CA ILE A 245 16.42 -20.32 -23.88
C ILE A 245 17.67 -19.66 -24.48
N SER A 246 18.59 -19.16 -23.64
CA SER A 246 19.82 -18.53 -24.11
C SER A 246 20.99 -19.50 -24.28
N ALA A 247 20.90 -20.74 -23.78
CA ALA A 247 22.03 -21.67 -23.70
C ALA A 247 22.71 -21.97 -25.06
N LYS A 248 21.97 -21.98 -26.18
CA LYS A 248 22.49 -22.32 -27.52
C LYS A 248 23.40 -21.25 -28.10
N HIS A 249 22.96 -19.99 -28.09
CA HIS A 249 23.70 -18.87 -28.68
C HIS A 249 24.49 -18.05 -27.66
N LYS A 250 24.12 -18.12 -26.37
CA LYS A 250 24.72 -17.37 -25.24
C LYS A 250 24.72 -15.84 -25.40
N ASN A 251 24.02 -15.32 -26.42
CA ASN A 251 23.84 -13.89 -26.65
C ASN A 251 22.68 -13.36 -25.79
N VAL A 252 22.96 -13.23 -24.50
CA VAL A 252 22.00 -12.74 -23.50
C VAL A 252 22.51 -11.43 -22.92
N PHE A 253 21.68 -10.39 -23.00
CA PHE A 253 21.97 -9.05 -22.53
C PHE A 253 20.98 -8.70 -21.42
N VAL A 254 21.46 -8.68 -20.18
CA VAL A 254 20.63 -8.36 -19.00
C VAL A 254 21.01 -6.99 -18.47
N VAL A 255 20.00 -6.19 -18.13
CA VAL A 255 20.17 -4.89 -17.50
C VAL A 255 19.43 -4.91 -16.16
N GLY A 256 20.11 -4.47 -15.11
CA GLY A 256 19.49 -4.42 -13.79
C GLY A 256 20.18 -3.45 -12.84
N ASP A 257 19.52 -3.24 -11.71
CA ASP A 257 20.00 -2.39 -10.61
C ASP A 257 19.66 -3.05 -9.28
N GLU A 258 20.65 -3.70 -8.66
CA GLU A 258 20.53 -4.36 -7.36
C GLU A 258 20.10 -3.39 -6.24
N ASP A 259 20.38 -2.09 -6.39
CA ASP A 259 19.97 -1.04 -5.44
C ASP A 259 18.48 -0.65 -5.64
N GLN A 260 17.82 -1.09 -6.72
CA GLN A 260 16.37 -0.90 -6.99
C GLN A 260 15.54 -2.19 -6.89
N CYS A 261 16.10 -3.27 -6.34
CA CYS A 261 15.35 -4.49 -6.04
C CYS A 261 14.45 -4.27 -4.81
N ILE A 262 13.13 -4.12 -5.03
CA ILE A 262 12.13 -3.77 -3.99
C ILE A 262 10.89 -4.68 -4.02
N TYR A 263 11.00 -5.84 -4.67
CA TYR A 263 9.92 -6.82 -4.82
C TYR A 263 10.32 -8.18 -4.26
N CYS A 264 11.19 -8.23 -3.24
CA CYS A 264 11.63 -9.50 -2.64
C CYS A 264 10.44 -10.25 -2.01
N TRP A 265 9.48 -9.51 -1.46
CA TRP A 265 8.20 -10.07 -0.98
C TRP A 265 7.35 -10.73 -2.07
N ARG A 266 7.58 -10.42 -3.36
CA ARG A 266 6.97 -11.12 -4.53
C ARG A 266 7.85 -12.24 -5.07
N GLY A 267 8.92 -12.61 -4.38
CA GLY A 267 9.85 -13.65 -4.79
C GLY A 267 10.98 -13.20 -5.71
N ALA A 268 11.21 -11.89 -5.89
CA ALA A 268 12.40 -11.41 -6.59
C ALA A 268 13.66 -11.85 -5.83
N ASN A 269 14.64 -12.37 -6.55
CA ASN A 269 15.89 -12.86 -5.96
C ASN A 269 17.09 -12.10 -6.51
N ILE A 270 17.67 -11.23 -5.68
CA ILE A 270 18.87 -10.45 -6.00
C ILE A 270 20.08 -11.34 -6.31
N GLU A 271 20.13 -12.56 -5.79
CA GLU A 271 21.17 -13.54 -6.10
C GLU A 271 21.19 -13.93 -7.57
N ASN A 272 20.11 -13.73 -8.32
CA ASN A 272 20.10 -14.00 -9.77
C ASN A 272 21.18 -13.21 -10.53
N ILE A 273 21.54 -12.01 -10.06
CA ILE A 273 22.66 -11.24 -10.60
C ILE A 273 23.99 -11.98 -10.35
N ASN A 274 24.18 -12.51 -9.14
CA ASN A 274 25.37 -13.29 -8.78
C ASN A 274 25.39 -14.67 -9.46
N ASN A 275 24.23 -15.29 -9.68
CA ASN A 275 24.11 -16.55 -10.39
C ASN A 275 24.44 -16.37 -11.86
N PHE A 276 24.02 -15.26 -12.48
CA PHE A 276 24.34 -14.94 -13.86
C PHE A 276 25.85 -14.80 -14.08
N THR A 277 26.58 -14.14 -13.17
CA THR A 277 28.04 -14.00 -13.28
C THR A 277 28.80 -15.31 -13.06
N LYS A 278 28.22 -16.28 -12.35
CA LYS A 278 28.78 -17.63 -12.16
C LYS A 278 28.45 -18.58 -13.31
N ASP A 279 27.23 -18.50 -13.83
CA ASP A 279 26.70 -19.41 -14.85
C ASP A 279 27.17 -19.07 -16.27
N TYR A 280 27.50 -17.80 -16.51
CA TYR A 280 28.00 -17.32 -17.79
C TYR A 280 29.40 -16.75 -17.65
N GLU A 281 30.24 -16.99 -18.67
CA GLU A 281 31.40 -16.14 -18.94
C GLU A 281 30.90 -14.77 -19.43
N CYS A 282 30.46 -13.93 -18.49
CA CYS A 282 29.79 -12.67 -18.81
C CYS A 282 30.75 -11.48 -18.78
N LYS A 283 30.49 -10.51 -19.65
CA LYS A 283 31.11 -9.18 -19.59
C LYS A 283 30.25 -8.30 -18.68
N LEU A 284 30.88 -7.74 -17.64
CA LEU A 284 30.23 -6.82 -16.72
C LEU A 284 30.51 -5.37 -17.13
N TYR A 285 29.45 -4.60 -17.37
CA TYR A 285 29.51 -3.16 -17.60
C TYR A 285 28.76 -2.42 -16.51
N LYS A 286 29.30 -1.29 -16.06
CA LYS A 286 28.68 -0.42 -15.05
C LYS A 286 28.18 0.88 -15.70
N LEU A 287 26.92 1.24 -15.48
CA LEU A 287 26.40 2.57 -15.83
C LEU A 287 26.24 3.41 -14.57
N GLU A 288 27.23 4.27 -14.34
CA GLU A 288 27.36 5.09 -13.14
C GLU A 288 26.89 6.53 -13.36
N GLN A 289 26.89 7.00 -14.60
CA GLN A 289 26.42 8.35 -14.94
C GLN A 289 24.89 8.41 -14.88
N ASN A 290 24.38 9.22 -13.96
CA ASN A 290 22.97 9.57 -13.84
C ASN A 290 22.66 10.83 -14.65
N TYR A 291 21.60 10.77 -15.47
CA TYR A 291 21.13 11.87 -16.32
C TYR A 291 19.87 12.55 -15.78
N ARG A 292 19.33 12.08 -14.66
CA ARG A 292 18.03 12.49 -14.13
C ARG A 292 18.15 13.58 -13.07
N SER A 293 18.98 13.33 -12.07
CA SER A 293 18.97 14.03 -10.78
C SER A 293 20.15 14.99 -10.67
N THR A 294 20.03 15.99 -9.80
CA THR A 294 21.10 16.93 -9.45
C THR A 294 22.17 16.28 -8.57
N LYS A 295 23.35 16.93 -8.46
CA LYS A 295 24.48 16.38 -7.68
C LYS A 295 24.14 16.19 -6.20
N ASN A 296 23.39 17.11 -5.60
CA ASN A 296 22.97 17.00 -4.19
C ASN A 296 22.10 15.77 -3.93
N ILE A 297 21.14 15.48 -4.82
CA ILE A 297 20.27 14.30 -4.72
C ILE A 297 21.09 13.01 -4.84
N ILE A 298 21.98 12.93 -5.84
CA ILE A 298 22.82 11.76 -6.07
C ILE A 298 23.79 11.52 -4.92
N LYS A 299 24.36 12.58 -4.34
CA LYS A 299 25.20 12.48 -3.16
C LYS A 299 24.46 11.79 -2.00
N SER A 300 23.27 12.26 -1.64
CA SER A 300 22.51 11.63 -0.56
C SER A 300 22.00 10.23 -0.88
N ALA A 301 21.69 9.93 -2.15
CA ALA A 301 21.34 8.59 -2.57
C ALA A 301 22.52 7.61 -2.38
N ASN A 302 23.75 8.01 -2.76
CA ASN A 302 24.95 7.21 -2.56
C ASN A 302 25.29 7.04 -1.07
N GLU A 303 25.16 8.12 -0.27
CA GLU A 303 25.39 8.09 1.18
C GLU A 303 24.43 7.17 1.92
N LEU A 304 23.17 7.10 1.47
CA LEU A 304 22.21 6.15 2.00
C LEU A 304 22.60 4.71 1.62
N ILE A 305 22.71 4.42 0.32
CA ILE A 305 22.79 3.04 -0.18
C ILE A 305 24.10 2.33 0.17
N LYS A 306 25.18 3.07 0.47
CA LYS A 306 26.46 2.49 0.92
C LYS A 306 26.34 1.66 2.21
N ASN A 307 25.27 1.85 2.98
CA ASN A 307 25.03 1.11 4.22
C ASN A 307 24.47 -0.30 3.98
N ASN A 308 24.10 -0.67 2.74
CA ASN A 308 23.80 -2.06 2.37
C ASN A 308 25.09 -2.84 2.13
N CYS A 309 25.17 -4.05 2.70
CA CYS A 309 26.32 -4.95 2.60
C CYS A 309 26.26 -5.79 1.31
N ALA A 310 25.07 -6.25 0.91
CA ALA A 310 24.88 -7.13 -0.25
C ALA A 310 24.67 -6.34 -1.56
N ARG A 311 25.68 -5.56 -1.98
CA ARG A 311 25.64 -4.79 -3.25
C ARG A 311 26.92 -4.93 -4.06
N LEU A 312 26.83 -4.68 -5.37
CA LEU A 312 28.03 -4.54 -6.19
C LEU A 312 28.60 -3.14 -5.97
N ASP A 313 29.93 -3.05 -5.95
CA ASP A 313 30.59 -1.76 -5.77
C ASP A 313 30.33 -0.87 -6.99
N LYS A 314 29.46 0.13 -6.81
CA LYS A 314 29.13 1.14 -7.80
C LYS A 314 28.80 2.46 -7.10
N THR A 315 29.23 3.55 -7.70
CA THR A 315 28.98 4.90 -7.19
C THR A 315 28.41 5.76 -8.30
N LEU A 316 27.22 6.33 -8.09
CA LEU A 316 26.60 7.17 -9.11
C LEU A 316 27.23 8.56 -9.14
N PHE A 317 27.40 9.12 -10.33
CA PHE A 317 27.78 10.52 -10.51
C PHE A 317 26.88 11.19 -11.55
N THR A 318 26.84 12.51 -11.56
CA THR A 318 26.07 13.27 -12.56
C THR A 318 26.81 14.52 -13.01
N GLU A 319 26.65 14.85 -14.29
CA GLU A 319 27.13 16.10 -14.90
C GLU A 319 26.10 17.23 -14.83
N ASN A 320 24.90 16.93 -14.29
CA ASN A 320 23.88 17.94 -14.03
C ASN A 320 24.40 19.00 -13.05
N GLU A 321 23.66 20.09 -12.93
CA GLU A 321 23.95 21.14 -11.97
C GLU A 321 23.99 20.63 -10.52
N GLN A 322 24.58 21.44 -9.64
CA GLN A 322 24.66 21.10 -8.21
C GLN A 322 23.27 20.82 -7.62
N GLY A 323 22.27 21.60 -8.05
CA GLY A 323 20.90 21.57 -7.56
C GLY A 323 20.74 22.27 -6.23
N GLU A 324 19.49 22.38 -5.78
CA GLU A 324 19.17 22.84 -4.44
C GLU A 324 19.56 21.78 -3.39
N GLU A 325 19.82 22.22 -2.16
CA GLU A 325 20.00 21.31 -1.02
C GLU A 325 18.71 20.57 -0.71
N ILE A 326 18.83 19.33 -0.24
CA ILE A 326 17.69 18.55 0.20
C ILE A 326 17.08 19.23 1.42
N THR A 327 15.79 19.51 1.35
CA THR A 327 15.09 20.20 2.43
C THR A 327 14.54 19.16 3.40
N TYR A 328 15.06 19.15 4.62
CA TYR A 328 14.49 18.36 5.71
C TYR A 328 13.58 19.24 6.57
N TYR A 329 12.34 18.79 6.79
CA TYR A 329 11.36 19.49 7.63
C TYR A 329 10.77 18.57 8.69
N GLU A 330 10.65 19.09 9.90
CA GLU A 330 10.11 18.38 11.05
C GLU A 330 8.96 19.20 11.65
N GLY A 331 7.73 18.79 11.34
CA GLY A 331 6.51 19.35 11.93
C GLY A 331 6.28 18.86 13.35
N TYR A 332 5.59 19.64 14.17
CA TYR A 332 5.13 19.21 15.48
C TYR A 332 4.22 17.97 15.39
N ASP A 333 3.38 17.93 14.36
CA ASP A 333 2.46 16.84 14.11
C ASP A 333 2.14 16.58 12.63
N GLU A 334 1.28 15.60 12.37
CA GLU A 334 0.86 15.20 11.04
C GLU A 334 0.13 16.30 10.27
N ASN A 335 -0.55 17.23 10.96
CA ASN A 335 -1.22 18.36 10.33
C ASN A 335 -0.20 19.40 9.86
N GLU A 336 0.78 19.72 10.70
CA GLU A 336 1.83 20.68 10.34
C GLU A 336 2.71 20.15 9.18
N GLU A 337 2.98 18.85 9.16
CA GLU A 337 3.65 18.21 8.03
C GLU A 337 2.85 18.37 6.72
N ALA A 338 1.56 18.00 6.72
CA ALA A 338 0.72 18.10 5.54
C ALA A 338 0.52 19.55 5.08
N GLU A 339 0.37 20.48 6.03
CA GLU A 339 0.27 21.92 5.78
C GLU A 339 1.56 22.46 5.13
N TYR A 340 2.73 22.04 5.61
CA TYR A 340 4.01 22.40 5.02
C TYR A 340 4.12 21.94 3.58
N VAL A 341 3.74 20.67 3.31
CA VAL A 341 3.79 20.09 1.95
C VAL A 341 2.83 20.85 1.02
N ALA A 342 1.58 21.04 1.40
CA ALA A 342 0.59 21.76 0.58
C ALA A 342 1.04 23.21 0.29
N ARG A 343 1.52 23.93 1.30
CA ARG A 343 2.05 25.30 1.15
C ARG A 343 3.29 25.35 0.25
N ALA A 344 4.18 24.36 0.36
CA ALA A 344 5.36 24.27 -0.49
C ALA A 344 4.96 24.04 -1.96
N ILE A 345 4.00 23.15 -2.22
CA ILE A 345 3.47 22.88 -3.56
C ILE A 345 2.76 24.12 -4.12
N TYR A 346 1.93 24.79 -3.32
CA TYR A 346 1.31 26.06 -3.70
C TYR A 346 2.36 27.12 -4.08
N SER A 347 3.47 27.19 -3.33
CA SER A 347 4.59 28.08 -3.69
C SER A 347 5.29 27.67 -4.98
N LEU A 348 5.33 26.39 -5.35
CA LEU A 348 5.89 25.94 -6.62
C LEU A 348 4.94 26.28 -7.78
N GLN A 349 3.64 26.06 -7.60
CA GLN A 349 2.61 26.40 -8.58
C GLN A 349 2.58 27.90 -8.90
N THR A 350 2.68 28.75 -7.87
CA THR A 350 2.75 30.22 -8.05
C THR A 350 4.03 30.69 -8.73
N ARG A 351 5.09 29.87 -8.75
CA ARG A 351 6.31 30.10 -9.55
C ARG A 351 6.20 29.57 -10.98
N GLY A 352 5.05 29.02 -11.37
CA GLY A 352 4.79 28.50 -12.71
C GLY A 352 5.27 27.07 -12.94
N ILE A 353 5.56 26.30 -11.89
CA ILE A 353 5.87 24.87 -12.02
C ILE A 353 4.59 24.09 -12.32
N ASP A 354 4.65 23.23 -13.34
CA ASP A 354 3.57 22.30 -13.68
C ASP A 354 3.38 21.26 -12.56
N LEU A 355 2.14 21.08 -12.10
CA LEU A 355 1.80 20.13 -11.04
C LEU A 355 2.12 18.68 -11.43
N LYS A 356 2.16 18.34 -12.73
CA LYS A 356 2.57 17.01 -13.22
C LYS A 356 4.03 16.67 -12.85
N GLU A 357 4.85 17.68 -12.62
CA GLU A 357 6.25 17.53 -12.23
C GLU A 357 6.44 17.42 -10.71
N VAL A 358 5.35 17.30 -9.94
CA VAL A 358 5.36 17.19 -8.48
C VAL A 358 4.85 15.82 -8.04
N GLY A 359 5.67 15.10 -7.25
CA GLY A 359 5.31 13.82 -6.66
C GLY A 359 5.36 13.83 -5.12
N ILE A 360 4.33 13.28 -4.47
CA ILE A 360 4.29 12.98 -3.03
C ILE A 360 4.41 11.46 -2.87
N LEU A 361 5.48 11.02 -2.20
CA LEU A 361 5.83 9.62 -2.00
C LEU A 361 5.76 9.26 -0.52
N MET A 362 5.16 8.11 -0.24
CA MET A 362 5.01 7.57 1.13
C MET A 362 5.27 6.07 1.18
N ARG A 363 5.69 5.55 2.34
CA ARG A 363 5.81 4.11 2.55
C ARG A 363 4.48 3.45 2.92
N VAL A 364 3.68 4.16 3.73
CA VAL A 364 2.38 3.71 4.24
C VAL A 364 1.28 4.53 3.55
N SER A 365 0.29 3.86 2.97
CA SER A 365 -0.77 4.49 2.18
C SER A 365 -1.74 5.30 3.05
N ALA A 366 -1.85 4.97 4.33
CA ALA A 366 -2.62 5.72 5.33
C ALA A 366 -2.19 7.19 5.45
N LEU A 367 -0.95 7.54 5.10
CA LEU A 367 -0.46 8.92 5.16
C LEU A 367 -1.04 9.83 4.07
N SER A 368 -1.73 9.28 3.06
CA SER A 368 -2.28 10.08 1.96
C SER A 368 -3.41 11.00 2.41
N ARG A 369 -4.28 10.56 3.34
CA ARG A 369 -5.52 11.26 3.71
C ARG A 369 -5.33 12.74 4.03
N LEU A 370 -4.39 13.05 4.93
CA LEU A 370 -4.14 14.43 5.34
C LEU A 370 -3.51 15.26 4.22
N MET A 371 -2.72 14.63 3.34
CA MET A 371 -2.17 15.30 2.17
C MET A 371 -3.28 15.66 1.19
N GLU A 372 -4.18 14.71 0.91
CA GLU A 372 -5.37 14.91 0.06
C GLU A 372 -6.22 16.07 0.61
N GLU A 373 -6.56 16.05 1.90
CA GLU A 373 -7.33 17.11 2.58
C GLU A 373 -6.67 18.49 2.43
N LYS A 374 -5.36 18.60 2.69
CA LYS A 374 -4.65 19.87 2.59
C LYS A 374 -4.52 20.35 1.16
N LEU A 375 -4.30 19.47 0.18
CA LEU A 375 -4.26 19.87 -1.23
C LEU A 375 -5.62 20.41 -1.70
N LEU A 376 -6.73 19.77 -1.29
CA LEU A 376 -8.09 20.27 -1.56
C LEU A 376 -8.30 21.67 -0.97
N ASN A 377 -7.88 21.91 0.28
CA ASN A 377 -8.01 23.21 0.93
C ASN A 377 -7.26 24.33 0.18
N TYR A 378 -6.15 24.00 -0.47
CA TYR A 378 -5.39 24.93 -1.31
C TYR A 378 -5.88 24.97 -2.78
N ASN A 379 -6.94 24.24 -3.13
CA ASN A 379 -7.45 24.06 -4.50
C ASN A 379 -6.36 23.56 -5.46
N ILE A 380 -5.52 22.62 -5.00
CA ILE A 380 -4.47 22.00 -5.80
C ILE A 380 -4.98 20.65 -6.31
N PRO A 381 -5.14 20.47 -7.65
CA PRO A 381 -5.50 19.19 -8.22
C PRO A 381 -4.46 18.11 -7.92
N TYR A 382 -4.90 16.92 -7.52
CA TYR A 382 -4.03 15.77 -7.26
C TYR A 382 -4.62 14.49 -7.83
N LYS A 383 -3.74 13.50 -8.02
CA LYS A 383 -4.08 12.15 -8.46
C LYS A 383 -3.39 11.13 -7.58
N VAL A 384 -4.18 10.20 -7.04
CA VAL A 384 -3.64 9.06 -6.28
C VAL A 384 -3.37 7.91 -7.25
N SER A 385 -2.14 7.40 -7.27
CA SER A 385 -1.69 6.32 -8.15
C SER A 385 -1.25 5.10 -7.35
N GLY A 386 -1.76 3.92 -7.72
CA GLY A 386 -1.41 2.65 -7.07
C GLY A 386 -2.05 2.44 -5.70
N ILE A 387 -3.01 3.29 -5.31
CA ILE A 387 -3.79 3.19 -4.08
C ILE A 387 -5.22 3.64 -4.42
N PHE A 388 -6.24 3.02 -3.82
CA PHE A 388 -7.60 3.56 -3.85
C PHE A 388 -7.66 4.86 -3.03
N LYS A 389 -8.55 5.78 -3.44
CA LYS A 389 -8.88 6.98 -2.65
C LYS A 389 -9.21 6.57 -1.21
N PHE A 390 -8.89 7.41 -0.23
CA PHE A 390 -8.96 7.02 1.19
C PHE A 390 -10.33 6.42 1.58
N PHE A 391 -11.42 7.09 1.23
CA PHE A 391 -12.78 6.62 1.54
C PHE A 391 -13.27 5.48 0.63
N GLU A 392 -12.52 5.09 -0.39
CA GLU A 392 -12.83 3.97 -1.25
C GLU A 392 -12.20 2.64 -0.80
N ARG A 393 -11.25 2.71 0.14
CA ARG A 393 -10.60 1.53 0.72
C ARG A 393 -11.63 0.64 1.41
N LEU A 394 -11.47 -0.68 1.31
CA LEU A 394 -12.50 -1.64 1.71
C LEU A 394 -12.85 -1.52 3.19
N GLU A 395 -11.84 -1.44 4.04
CA GLU A 395 -11.93 -1.28 5.49
C GLU A 395 -12.65 0.01 5.89
N VAL A 396 -12.33 1.12 5.21
CA VAL A 396 -12.97 2.42 5.44
C VAL A 396 -14.44 2.38 4.99
N LYS A 397 -14.72 1.90 3.76
CA LYS A 397 -16.09 1.72 3.26
C LYS A 397 -16.94 0.82 4.16
N ASN A 398 -16.35 -0.24 4.72
CA ASN A 398 -17.06 -1.14 5.62
C ASN A 398 -17.43 -0.45 6.93
N ILE A 399 -16.53 0.34 7.52
CA ILE A 399 -16.84 1.14 8.73
C ILE A 399 -17.90 2.19 8.40
N LEU A 400 -17.77 2.92 7.28
CA LEU A 400 -18.78 3.88 6.86
C LEU A 400 -20.16 3.23 6.65
N ALA A 401 -20.23 1.98 6.19
CA ALA A 401 -21.49 1.24 6.07
C ALA A 401 -22.10 0.88 7.44
N TYR A 402 -21.29 0.57 8.46
CA TYR A 402 -21.77 0.43 9.84
C TYR A 402 -22.42 1.73 10.34
N LEU A 403 -21.74 2.85 10.12
CA LEU A 403 -22.23 4.16 10.53
C LEU A 403 -23.49 4.57 9.76
N THR A 404 -23.51 4.33 8.45
CA THR A 404 -24.63 4.65 7.56
C THR A 404 -25.88 3.84 7.91
N MET A 405 -25.73 2.55 8.22
CA MET A 405 -26.85 1.71 8.64
C MET A 405 -27.58 2.25 9.88
N ILE A 406 -26.85 2.88 10.80
CA ILE A 406 -27.42 3.39 12.07
C ILE A 406 -28.21 4.68 11.82
N VAL A 407 -27.70 5.55 10.94
CA VAL A 407 -28.37 6.79 10.53
C VAL A 407 -29.53 6.55 9.58
N ASN A 408 -29.34 5.61 8.63
CA ASN A 408 -30.31 5.26 7.60
C ASN A 408 -30.57 3.74 7.60
N PRO A 409 -31.46 3.25 8.49
CA PRO A 409 -31.79 1.82 8.54
C PRO A 409 -32.41 1.26 7.25
N ARG A 410 -32.95 2.13 6.38
CA ARG A 410 -33.54 1.73 5.09
C ARG A 410 -32.49 1.42 4.03
N ASP A 411 -31.22 1.76 4.26
CA ASP A 411 -30.14 1.42 3.35
C ASP A 411 -29.77 -0.06 3.46
N ASN A 412 -30.50 -0.88 2.70
CA ASN A 412 -30.26 -2.31 2.60
C ASN A 412 -28.86 -2.62 2.01
N SER A 413 -28.24 -1.70 1.27
CA SER A 413 -26.91 -1.92 0.68
C SER A 413 -25.81 -1.90 1.74
N SER A 414 -25.90 -0.98 2.71
CA SER A 414 -24.97 -0.88 3.83
C SER A 414 -25.00 -2.13 4.70
N ILE A 415 -26.19 -2.58 5.14
CA ILE A 415 -26.31 -3.80 5.96
C ILE A 415 -25.87 -5.07 5.22
N THR A 416 -26.20 -5.20 3.94
CA THR A 416 -25.75 -6.31 3.08
C THR A 416 -24.23 -6.40 3.02
N ARG A 417 -23.55 -5.25 2.99
CA ARG A 417 -22.09 -5.17 2.98
C ARG A 417 -21.46 -5.62 4.30
N ILE A 418 -22.06 -5.28 5.45
CA ILE A 418 -21.44 -5.46 6.78
C ILE A 418 -21.93 -6.69 7.56
N ILE A 419 -23.06 -7.29 7.18
CA ILE A 419 -23.67 -8.40 7.93
C ILE A 419 -22.68 -9.56 8.15
N ASN A 420 -21.81 -9.83 7.17
CA ASN A 420 -20.77 -10.85 7.25
C ASN A 420 -19.34 -10.27 7.26
N TYR A 421 -19.18 -9.00 7.63
CA TYR A 421 -17.88 -8.35 7.82
C TYR A 421 -17.78 -7.70 9.21
N PRO A 422 -16.90 -8.15 10.12
CA PRO A 422 -16.04 -9.35 10.05
C PRO A 422 -16.79 -10.64 9.76
N LYS A 423 -16.08 -11.70 9.33
CA LYS A 423 -16.71 -12.99 8.99
C LYS A 423 -17.48 -13.55 10.19
N ARG A 424 -18.81 -13.62 10.07
CA ARG A 424 -19.73 -14.23 11.05
C ARG A 424 -20.27 -15.59 10.59
N GLY A 425 -19.93 -15.98 9.35
CA GLY A 425 -20.42 -17.20 8.73
C GLY A 425 -21.90 -17.12 8.36
N ILE A 426 -22.35 -15.93 7.93
CA ILE A 426 -23.65 -15.68 7.30
C ILE A 426 -23.41 -15.70 5.78
N GLY A 427 -23.98 -16.70 5.09
CA GLY A 427 -23.73 -16.91 3.66
C GLY A 427 -24.60 -16.04 2.74
N GLN A 428 -24.17 -15.87 1.48
CA GLN A 428 -24.87 -15.03 0.50
C GLN A 428 -26.33 -15.45 0.30
N ALA A 429 -26.62 -16.75 0.19
CA ALA A 429 -28.00 -17.24 0.04
C ALA A 429 -28.91 -16.89 1.23
N THR A 430 -28.36 -16.70 2.43
CA THR A 430 -29.12 -16.20 3.58
C THR A 430 -29.37 -14.70 3.45
N ILE A 431 -28.36 -13.94 3.02
CA ILE A 431 -28.48 -12.50 2.79
C ILE A 431 -29.52 -12.22 1.72
N ASP A 432 -29.50 -12.96 0.60
CA ASP A 432 -30.48 -12.82 -0.49
C ASP A 432 -31.91 -13.13 -0.01
N LYS A 433 -32.08 -14.14 0.86
CA LYS A 433 -33.38 -14.44 1.49
C LYS A 433 -33.85 -13.33 2.40
N LEU A 434 -32.96 -12.74 3.20
CA LEU A 434 -33.30 -11.60 4.08
C LEU A 434 -33.72 -10.38 3.25
N LEU A 435 -33.03 -10.11 2.14
CA LEU A 435 -33.38 -9.03 1.22
C LEU A 435 -34.75 -9.26 0.57
N ALA A 436 -35.00 -10.46 0.04
CA ALA A 436 -36.29 -10.80 -0.56
C ALA A 436 -37.44 -10.71 0.46
N GLU A 437 -37.19 -11.10 1.71
CA GLU A 437 -38.18 -11.01 2.78
C GLU A 437 -38.42 -9.56 3.22
N ALA A 438 -37.38 -8.73 3.27
CA ALA A 438 -37.47 -7.30 3.56
C ALA A 438 -38.32 -6.59 2.49
N GLU A 439 -38.08 -6.91 1.22
CA GLU A 439 -38.88 -6.41 0.09
C GLU A 439 -40.33 -6.90 0.16
N ARG A 440 -40.57 -8.18 0.47
CA ARG A 440 -41.91 -8.76 0.59
C ARG A 440 -42.74 -8.12 1.69
N GLN A 441 -42.14 -7.84 2.84
CA GLN A 441 -42.80 -7.20 3.98
C GLN A 441 -42.79 -5.66 3.89
N ASN A 442 -42.05 -5.09 2.95
CA ASN A 442 -41.79 -3.65 2.82
C ASN A 442 -41.23 -3.01 4.10
N VAL A 443 -40.31 -3.72 4.75
CA VAL A 443 -39.61 -3.28 5.95
C VAL A 443 -38.10 -3.22 5.68
N PRO A 444 -37.35 -2.34 6.37
CA PRO A 444 -35.90 -2.35 6.31
C PRO A 444 -35.31 -3.70 6.73
N MET A 445 -34.23 -4.13 6.09
CA MET A 445 -33.57 -5.38 6.45
C MET A 445 -33.02 -5.37 7.90
N VAL A 446 -32.67 -4.19 8.43
CA VAL A 446 -32.30 -4.00 9.84
C VAL A 446 -33.38 -4.51 10.79
N ASP A 447 -34.65 -4.18 10.51
CA ASP A 447 -35.78 -4.53 11.37
C ASP A 447 -36.01 -6.04 11.38
N LEU A 448 -35.77 -6.72 10.25
CA LEU A 448 -35.82 -8.19 10.18
C LEU A 448 -34.70 -8.86 10.97
N VAL A 449 -33.51 -8.27 10.98
CA VAL A 449 -32.37 -8.79 11.74
C VAL A 449 -32.56 -8.59 13.24
N GLU A 450 -33.17 -7.48 13.67
CA GLU A 450 -33.56 -7.27 15.07
C GLU A 450 -34.71 -8.20 15.49
N ASN A 451 -35.64 -8.48 14.57
CA ASN A 451 -36.76 -9.41 14.78
C ASN A 451 -36.47 -10.82 14.26
N TYR A 452 -35.23 -11.29 14.37
CA TYR A 452 -34.73 -12.55 13.78
C TYR A 452 -35.52 -13.82 14.14
N ARG A 453 -36.33 -13.78 15.22
CA ARG A 453 -37.09 -14.93 15.73
C ARG A 453 -38.14 -15.43 14.72
N GLU A 454 -38.76 -14.50 13.99
CA GLU A 454 -39.85 -14.76 13.05
C GLU A 454 -39.36 -15.22 11.66
N LEU A 455 -38.06 -15.17 11.41
CA LEU A 455 -37.48 -15.56 10.12
C LEU A 455 -37.51 -17.09 9.91
N ASP A 456 -37.84 -17.54 8.70
CA ASP A 456 -37.80 -18.97 8.33
C ASP A 456 -36.39 -19.38 7.85
N ILE A 457 -35.48 -19.55 8.81
CA ILE A 457 -34.07 -19.91 8.58
C ILE A 457 -33.60 -20.93 9.63
N SER A 458 -32.53 -21.68 9.30
CA SER A 458 -31.97 -22.70 10.21
C SER A 458 -31.53 -22.11 11.56
N GLY A 459 -31.68 -22.88 12.64
CA GLY A 459 -31.39 -22.43 14.01
C GLY A 459 -29.96 -21.93 14.24
N ALA A 460 -28.96 -22.54 13.59
CA ALA A 460 -27.56 -22.10 13.68
C ALA A 460 -27.32 -20.71 13.05
N ILE A 461 -28.00 -20.43 11.94
CA ILE A 461 -27.95 -19.12 11.28
C ILE A 461 -28.75 -18.08 12.07
N LYS A 462 -29.88 -18.48 12.69
CA LYS A 462 -30.63 -17.60 13.61
C LYS A 462 -29.76 -17.08 14.75
N SER A 463 -28.95 -17.93 15.38
CA SER A 463 -28.04 -17.51 16.46
C SER A 463 -27.04 -16.44 15.99
N LYS A 464 -26.45 -16.62 14.81
CA LYS A 464 -25.49 -15.68 14.23
C LYS A 464 -26.12 -14.34 13.85
N ILE A 465 -27.35 -14.37 13.32
CA ILE A 465 -28.12 -13.17 13.02
C ILE A 465 -28.56 -12.48 14.32
N ALA A 466 -28.90 -13.24 15.36
CA ALA A 466 -29.23 -12.71 16.68
C ALA A 466 -28.04 -11.94 17.28
N GLU A 467 -26.85 -12.52 17.27
CA GLU A 467 -25.63 -11.84 17.75
C GLU A 467 -25.37 -10.52 17.01
N PHE A 468 -25.63 -10.50 15.70
CA PHE A 468 -25.51 -9.27 14.90
C PHE A 468 -26.64 -8.27 15.19
N GLY A 469 -27.88 -8.72 15.39
CA GLY A 469 -29.01 -7.87 15.78
C GLY A 469 -28.85 -7.25 17.18
N ASP A 470 -28.31 -8.02 18.12
CA ASP A 470 -27.96 -7.54 19.46
C ASP A 470 -26.89 -6.45 19.37
N MET A 471 -25.87 -6.66 18.51
CA MET A 471 -24.84 -5.66 18.22
C MET A 471 -25.42 -4.37 17.62
N ILE A 472 -26.38 -4.46 16.69
CA ILE A 472 -27.08 -3.28 16.13
C ILE A 472 -27.82 -2.52 17.25
N THR A 473 -28.48 -3.25 18.15
CA THR A 473 -29.22 -2.65 19.27
C THR A 473 -28.30 -1.92 20.24
N GLU A 474 -27.13 -2.51 20.54
CA GLU A 474 -26.07 -1.85 21.30
C GLU A 474 -25.58 -0.57 20.60
N PHE A 475 -25.37 -0.62 19.28
CA PHE A 475 -24.96 0.56 18.51
C PHE A 475 -25.99 1.68 18.55
N LYS A 476 -27.28 1.37 18.38
CA LYS A 476 -28.37 2.38 18.49
C LYS A 476 -28.40 3.03 19.88
N SER A 477 -28.15 2.25 20.92
CA SER A 477 -28.09 2.75 22.30
C SER A 477 -26.85 3.62 22.57
N ALA A 478 -25.69 3.21 22.05
CA ALA A 478 -24.44 3.96 22.13
C ALA A 478 -24.51 5.29 21.37
N TYR A 479 -25.18 5.31 20.21
CA TYR A 479 -25.37 6.52 19.40
C TYR A 479 -26.14 7.63 20.16
N LEU A 480 -27.07 7.26 21.04
CA LEU A 480 -27.84 8.22 21.84
C LEU A 480 -27.10 8.73 23.09
N SER A 481 -26.00 8.07 23.48
CA SER A 481 -25.36 8.29 24.78
C SER A 481 -23.89 8.72 24.73
N LYS A 482 -23.23 8.60 23.56
CA LYS A 482 -21.80 8.92 23.37
C LYS A 482 -21.60 10.11 22.42
N GLY A 483 -20.46 10.77 22.54
CA GLY A 483 -19.97 11.73 21.54
C GLY A 483 -19.62 11.04 20.22
N LEU A 484 -19.38 11.82 19.16
CA LEU A 484 -19.22 11.29 17.81
C LEU A 484 -17.97 10.40 17.71
N TYR A 485 -16.81 10.85 18.20
CA TYR A 485 -15.60 10.03 18.23
C TYR A 485 -15.78 8.75 19.03
N ASP A 486 -16.24 8.86 20.28
CA ASP A 486 -16.43 7.73 21.20
C ASP A 486 -17.39 6.68 20.64
N PHE A 487 -18.41 7.13 19.90
CA PHE A 487 -19.35 6.25 19.22
C PHE A 487 -18.70 5.50 18.06
N VAL A 488 -17.95 6.17 17.18
CA VAL A 488 -17.28 5.51 16.05
C VAL A 488 -16.21 4.54 16.54
N GLU A 489 -15.43 4.92 17.55
CA GLU A 489 -14.45 4.04 18.19
C GLU A 489 -15.12 2.79 18.77
N PHE A 490 -16.24 2.96 19.49
CA PHE A 490 -17.03 1.85 20.01
C PHE A 490 -17.54 0.90 18.91
N VAL A 491 -18.00 1.43 17.77
CA VAL A 491 -18.44 0.62 16.63
C VAL A 491 -17.29 -0.22 16.07
N VAL A 492 -16.11 0.39 15.87
CA VAL A 492 -14.93 -0.29 15.33
C VAL A 492 -14.47 -1.44 16.24
N ASP A 493 -14.41 -1.19 17.54
CA ASP A 493 -13.95 -2.15 18.53
C ASP A 493 -14.96 -3.29 18.74
N LYS A 494 -16.23 -2.96 18.94
CA LYS A 494 -17.28 -3.97 19.19
C LYS A 494 -17.60 -4.81 17.95
N ALA A 495 -17.49 -4.23 16.75
CA ALA A 495 -17.60 -4.99 15.52
C ALA A 495 -16.41 -5.95 15.33
N GLY A 496 -15.29 -5.74 16.04
CA GLY A 496 -14.10 -6.59 15.99
C GLY A 496 -13.25 -6.41 14.73
N ILE A 497 -13.30 -5.21 14.11
CA ILE A 497 -12.68 -4.99 12.79
C ILE A 497 -11.15 -4.99 12.89
N LYS A 498 -10.56 -4.28 13.87
CA LYS A 498 -9.10 -4.23 14.04
C LYS A 498 -8.52 -5.61 14.35
N GLY A 499 -9.22 -6.43 15.13
CA GLY A 499 -8.80 -7.78 15.51
C GLY A 499 -8.71 -8.79 14.36
N MET A 500 -9.20 -8.45 13.16
CA MET A 500 -9.09 -9.32 11.99
C MET A 500 -7.72 -9.27 11.31
N TYR A 501 -7.02 -8.16 11.42
CA TYR A 501 -5.80 -7.87 10.66
C TYR A 501 -4.57 -8.42 11.38
N ASN A 502 -3.67 -9.03 10.63
CA ASN A 502 -2.40 -9.51 11.18
C ASN A 502 -1.36 -8.38 11.20
N THR A 503 -0.69 -8.18 12.33
CA THR A 503 0.44 -7.25 12.45
C THR A 503 1.64 -7.64 11.59
N ASP A 504 1.75 -8.90 11.16
CA ASP A 504 2.91 -9.37 10.40
C ASP A 504 2.83 -9.08 8.89
N SER A 505 1.64 -8.78 8.34
CA SER A 505 1.44 -8.51 6.91
C SER A 505 1.44 -7.00 6.62
N GLU A 506 2.21 -6.55 5.61
CA GLU A 506 2.25 -5.12 5.23
C GLU A 506 0.87 -4.57 4.91
N GLU A 507 0.07 -5.37 4.20
CA GLU A 507 -1.26 -4.94 3.77
C GLU A 507 -2.20 -4.78 4.97
N ASP A 508 -2.09 -5.67 5.95
CA ASP A 508 -2.93 -5.63 7.15
C ASP A 508 -2.51 -4.52 8.12
N VAL A 509 -1.21 -4.21 8.21
CA VAL A 509 -0.70 -3.05 8.94
C VAL A 509 -1.23 -1.75 8.32
N ASP A 510 -1.19 -1.64 6.99
CA ASP A 510 -1.71 -0.47 6.28
C ASP A 510 -3.23 -0.32 6.48
N ARG A 511 -4.01 -1.42 6.39
CA ARG A 511 -5.45 -1.41 6.70
C ARG A 511 -5.75 -0.97 8.12
N THR A 512 -4.97 -1.42 9.10
CA THR A 512 -5.14 -1.00 10.50
C THR A 512 -4.85 0.50 10.65
N MET A 513 -3.80 1.00 10.01
CA MET A 513 -3.50 2.43 9.98
C MET A 513 -4.59 3.24 9.26
N ASN A 514 -5.21 2.71 8.20
CA ASN A 514 -6.34 3.35 7.53
C ASN A 514 -7.55 3.52 8.46
N ILE A 515 -7.81 2.54 9.33
CA ILE A 515 -8.86 2.64 10.36
C ILE A 515 -8.53 3.72 11.38
N ASP A 516 -7.30 3.77 11.87
CA ASP A 516 -6.87 4.81 12.81
C ASP A 516 -6.97 6.21 12.19
N GLN A 517 -6.65 6.34 10.89
CA GLN A 517 -6.83 7.59 10.14
C GLN A 517 -8.30 7.99 10.02
N LEU A 518 -9.23 7.04 9.87
CA LEU A 518 -10.67 7.31 9.87
C LEU A 518 -11.11 7.82 11.24
N LEU A 519 -10.67 7.18 12.34
CA LEU A 519 -10.98 7.64 13.70
C LEU A 519 -10.46 9.05 13.95
N GLN A 520 -9.25 9.36 13.49
CA GLN A 520 -8.69 10.70 13.58
C GLN A 520 -9.48 11.72 12.76
N SER A 521 -9.95 11.34 11.56
CA SER A 521 -10.83 12.17 10.73
C SER A 521 -12.09 12.58 11.50
N VAL A 522 -12.73 11.62 12.15
CA VAL A 522 -13.92 11.86 12.98
C VAL A 522 -13.60 12.77 14.16
N LYS A 523 -12.48 12.53 14.86
CA LYS A 523 -12.04 13.35 15.99
C LYS A 523 -11.79 14.81 15.61
N SER A 524 -11.09 15.03 14.50
CA SER A 524 -10.82 16.36 13.96
C SER A 524 -12.12 17.05 13.55
N TYR A 525 -13.07 16.33 12.96
CA TYR A 525 -14.36 16.87 12.57
C TYR A 525 -15.20 17.31 13.79
N GLU A 526 -15.27 16.49 14.83
CA GLU A 526 -15.96 16.81 16.08
C GLU A 526 -15.35 18.02 16.79
N HIS A 527 -14.01 18.16 16.76
CA HIS A 527 -13.34 19.32 17.35
C HIS A 527 -13.61 20.63 16.60
N LEU A 528 -13.72 20.58 15.27
CA LEU A 528 -13.95 21.76 14.44
C LEU A 528 -15.43 22.20 14.39
N ASN A 529 -16.34 21.31 14.76
CA ASN A 529 -17.78 21.52 14.67
C ASN A 529 -18.43 21.13 15.99
N GLU A 530 -18.60 22.10 16.90
CA GLU A 530 -19.37 21.92 18.13
C GLU A 530 -20.78 21.41 17.79
N ASP A 531 -21.22 20.34 18.44
CA ASP A 531 -22.48 19.60 18.18
C ASP A 531 -22.60 18.87 16.82
N ALA A 532 -21.48 18.58 16.14
CA ALA A 532 -21.49 17.78 14.91
C ALA A 532 -22.17 16.42 15.09
N SER A 533 -23.21 16.15 14.29
CA SER A 533 -23.84 14.84 14.25
C SER A 533 -23.10 13.89 13.30
N LEU A 534 -23.35 12.59 13.46
CA LEU A 534 -22.84 11.58 12.52
C LEU A 534 -23.34 11.80 11.09
N ILE A 535 -24.55 12.37 10.95
CA ILE A 535 -25.14 12.70 9.65
C ILE A 535 -24.27 13.74 8.94
N ASP A 536 -23.92 14.82 9.66
CA ASP A 536 -23.09 15.90 9.12
C ASP A 536 -21.71 15.37 8.69
N TYR A 537 -21.13 14.45 9.47
CA TYR A 537 -19.86 13.81 9.12
C TYR A 537 -19.98 12.98 7.84
N LEU A 538 -20.98 12.10 7.72
CA LEU A 538 -21.19 11.25 6.53
C LEU A 538 -21.46 12.09 5.27
N GLU A 539 -22.16 13.21 5.41
CA GLU A 539 -22.34 14.18 4.34
C GLU A 539 -21.02 14.81 3.91
N SER A 540 -20.18 15.23 4.88
CA SER A 540 -18.86 15.81 4.58
C SER A 540 -17.96 14.84 3.79
N VAL A 541 -17.99 13.56 4.14
CA VAL A 541 -17.25 12.50 3.44
C VAL A 541 -17.76 12.31 2.01
N THR A 542 -19.09 12.33 1.82
CA THR A 542 -19.71 12.17 0.50
C THR A 542 -19.36 13.34 -0.43
N LEU A 543 -19.35 14.57 0.11
CA LEU A 543 -18.97 15.78 -0.61
C LEU A 543 -17.49 15.76 -1.01
N GLN A 544 -16.59 15.31 -0.13
CA GLN A 544 -15.18 15.16 -0.45
C GLN A 544 -14.98 14.21 -1.64
N ASN A 545 -15.66 13.05 -1.64
CA ASN A 545 -15.57 12.09 -2.74
C ASN A 545 -16.06 12.64 -4.08
N THR A 546 -17.11 13.48 -4.10
CA THR A 546 -17.68 14.03 -5.34
C THR A 546 -16.89 15.19 -5.93
N LEU A 547 -16.17 15.97 -5.10
CA LEU A 547 -15.29 17.04 -5.56
C LEU A 547 -14.03 16.52 -6.28
N GLU A 548 -13.77 15.22 -6.19
CA GLU A 548 -12.60 14.56 -6.75
C GLU A 548 -12.89 13.77 -8.05
N GLU A 549 -14.09 13.91 -8.63
CA GLU A 549 -14.43 13.38 -9.96
C GLU A 549 -14.16 14.43 -11.04
N GLU A 550 -12.90 14.82 -11.26
CA GLU A 550 -12.51 15.76 -12.32
C GLU A 550 -11.48 15.19 -13.31
N ASP A 551 -11.58 15.71 -14.54
CA ASP A 551 -10.97 15.31 -15.82
C ASP A 551 -9.51 14.84 -15.73
N ASP A 552 -9.25 13.59 -16.15
CA ASP A 552 -7.92 12.94 -16.22
C ASP A 552 -6.87 13.76 -17.03
N ASN A 553 -7.31 14.80 -17.74
CA ASN A 553 -6.46 15.70 -18.51
C ASN A 553 -5.85 16.87 -17.71
N LEU A 554 -6.34 17.18 -16.50
CA LEU A 554 -5.83 18.31 -15.73
C LEU A 554 -4.42 18.03 -15.15
N PRO A 555 -3.49 19.01 -15.23
CA PRO A 555 -2.22 18.93 -14.53
C PRO A 555 -2.43 18.82 -13.03
N SER A 556 -1.96 17.73 -12.44
CA SER A 556 -2.22 17.36 -11.05
C SER A 556 -0.97 16.78 -10.37
N VAL A 557 -0.88 16.97 -9.06
CA VAL A 557 0.17 16.41 -8.20
C VAL A 557 -0.02 14.90 -8.07
N SER A 558 1.05 14.12 -8.25
CA SER A 558 0.97 12.66 -8.12
C SER A 558 1.22 12.22 -6.68
N ILE A 559 0.24 11.59 -6.04
CA ILE A 559 0.36 10.96 -4.72
C ILE A 559 0.48 9.44 -4.92
N SER A 560 1.53 8.80 -4.38
CA SER A 560 1.72 7.36 -4.53
C SER A 560 2.56 6.74 -3.43
N THR A 561 2.49 5.41 -3.28
CA THR A 561 3.49 4.69 -2.50
C THR A 561 4.83 4.65 -3.24
N VAL A 562 5.92 4.51 -2.50
CA VAL A 562 7.26 4.35 -3.11
C VAL A 562 7.29 3.18 -4.10
N HIS A 563 6.65 2.05 -3.78
CA HIS A 563 6.52 0.89 -4.68
C HIS A 563 5.84 1.24 -6.00
N ALA A 564 4.72 1.99 -5.94
CA ALA A 564 3.97 2.40 -7.13
C ALA A 564 4.70 3.47 -7.96
N SER A 565 5.65 4.20 -7.35
CA SER A 565 6.44 5.22 -8.03
C SER A 565 7.59 4.67 -8.89
N LYS A 566 7.88 3.36 -8.83
CA LYS A 566 8.97 2.76 -9.59
C LYS A 566 8.77 2.95 -11.09
N GLY A 567 9.78 3.52 -11.74
CA GLY A 567 9.73 3.88 -13.17
C GLY A 567 9.15 5.27 -13.46
N LEU A 568 8.58 5.97 -12.47
CA LEU A 568 8.20 7.38 -12.60
C LEU A 568 9.39 8.29 -12.26
N GLU A 569 9.25 9.58 -12.55
CA GLU A 569 10.23 10.63 -12.26
C GLU A 569 9.52 12.00 -12.23
N PHE A 570 9.95 12.87 -11.32
CA PHE A 570 9.34 14.17 -11.07
C PHE A 570 10.45 15.22 -10.85
N ASP A 571 10.23 16.48 -11.23
CA ASP A 571 11.17 17.55 -10.89
C ASP A 571 11.26 17.80 -9.38
N TYR A 572 10.12 17.76 -8.70
CA TYR A 572 9.99 18.00 -7.26
C TYR A 572 9.36 16.81 -6.57
N VAL A 573 10.04 16.25 -5.57
CA VAL A 573 9.55 15.09 -4.81
C VAL A 573 9.49 15.42 -3.32
N PHE A 574 8.37 15.03 -2.70
CA PHE A 574 8.16 15.05 -1.25
C PHE A 574 8.12 13.62 -0.73
N ILE A 575 9.10 13.22 0.09
CA ILE A 575 9.06 11.97 0.85
C ILE A 575 8.50 12.28 2.23
N ILE A 576 7.28 11.82 2.51
CA ILE A 576 6.56 12.11 3.74
C ILE A 576 6.64 10.96 4.74
N GLY A 577 6.44 11.24 6.03
CA GLY A 577 6.42 10.22 7.06
C GLY A 577 7.76 9.51 7.24
N SER A 578 8.87 10.24 7.13
CA SER A 578 10.23 9.73 7.31
C SER A 578 10.54 9.47 8.80
N GLU A 579 9.89 8.46 9.36
CA GLU A 579 9.86 8.09 10.78
C GLU A 579 10.21 6.61 10.98
N GLU A 580 10.89 6.27 12.08
CA GLU A 580 11.06 4.87 12.48
C GLU A 580 9.70 4.21 12.70
N GLY A 581 9.54 2.98 12.23
CA GLY A 581 8.29 2.23 12.27
C GLY A 581 7.34 2.50 11.10
N LYS A 582 7.58 3.55 10.30
CA LYS A 582 6.84 3.83 9.05
C LYS A 582 7.73 3.77 7.81
N PHE A 583 8.90 4.39 7.88
CA PHE A 583 9.90 4.32 6.82
C PHE A 583 11.31 4.43 7.43
N PRO A 584 11.90 3.31 7.91
CA PRO A 584 11.51 1.92 7.63
C PRO A 584 10.27 1.44 8.41
N LEU A 585 9.57 0.43 7.89
CA LEU A 585 8.52 -0.28 8.62
C LEU A 585 9.04 -0.95 9.89
N ALA A 586 8.18 -1.07 10.91
CA ALA A 586 8.57 -1.59 12.22
C ALA A 586 9.14 -3.03 12.19
N ARG A 587 8.52 -3.93 11.44
CA ARG A 587 8.97 -5.33 11.31
C ARG A 587 10.35 -5.49 10.66
N ALA A 588 10.69 -4.57 9.76
CA ALA A 588 11.98 -4.58 9.06
C ALA A 588 13.14 -4.20 9.97
N MET A 589 12.86 -3.72 11.19
CA MET A 589 13.91 -3.38 12.15
C MET A 589 14.56 -4.62 12.80
N ASP A 590 13.87 -5.76 12.79
CA ASP A 590 14.34 -7.00 13.44
C ASP A 590 15.20 -7.87 12.50
N SER A 591 15.20 -7.59 11.20
CA SER A 591 15.94 -8.33 10.18
C SER A 591 16.86 -7.43 9.37
N SER A 592 18.12 -7.80 9.25
CA SER A 592 19.09 -7.06 8.43
C SER A 592 18.68 -7.03 6.95
N ASP A 593 18.14 -8.13 6.44
CA ASP A 593 17.77 -8.25 5.03
C ASP A 593 16.53 -7.39 4.70
N GLU A 594 15.54 -7.37 5.59
CA GLU A 594 14.35 -6.50 5.43
C GLU A 594 14.72 -5.03 5.56
N LEU A 595 15.66 -4.69 6.46
CA LEU A 595 16.15 -3.32 6.58
C LEU A 595 16.89 -2.86 5.31
N GLU A 596 17.70 -3.74 4.70
CA GLU A 596 18.34 -3.44 3.43
C GLU A 596 17.32 -3.21 2.30
N GLU A 597 16.21 -3.96 2.29
CA GLU A 597 15.11 -3.75 1.33
C GLU A 597 14.39 -2.41 1.56
N GLU A 598 14.08 -2.06 2.81
CA GLU A 598 13.52 -0.73 3.14
C GLU A 598 14.49 0.41 2.76
N ARG A 599 15.80 0.17 2.85
CA ARG A 599 16.81 1.13 2.40
C ARG A 599 16.82 1.27 0.87
N ARG A 600 16.68 0.17 0.12
CA ARG A 600 16.49 0.20 -1.35
C ARG A 600 15.22 0.95 -1.72
N LEU A 601 14.14 0.81 -0.95
CA LEU A 601 12.91 1.61 -1.13
C LEU A 601 13.19 3.10 -0.96
N MET A 602 13.86 3.52 0.11
CA MET A 602 14.22 4.92 0.30
C MET A 602 15.14 5.43 -0.82
N TYR A 603 16.11 4.62 -1.26
CA TYR A 603 16.95 4.94 -2.42
C TYR A 603 16.13 5.16 -3.70
N VAL A 604 15.14 4.30 -3.97
CA VAL A 604 14.23 4.45 -5.11
C VAL A 604 13.46 5.77 -4.99
N ALA A 605 12.95 6.11 -3.81
CA ALA A 605 12.20 7.34 -3.54
C ALA A 605 13.05 8.60 -3.81
N ILE A 606 14.28 8.64 -3.30
CA ILE A 606 15.24 9.75 -3.52
C ILE A 606 15.51 9.92 -5.02
N THR A 607 15.77 8.81 -5.72
CA THR A 607 16.15 8.82 -7.14
C THR A 607 14.97 9.01 -8.10
N ARG A 608 13.75 9.27 -7.59
CA ARG A 608 12.61 9.77 -8.39
C ARG A 608 12.72 11.27 -8.65
N ALA A 609 13.43 12.01 -7.80
CA ALA A 609 13.57 13.46 -7.89
C ALA A 609 14.61 13.87 -8.94
N ARG A 610 14.27 14.81 -9.83
CA ARG A 610 15.21 15.40 -10.79
C ARG A 610 15.89 16.65 -10.23
N LYS A 611 15.12 17.63 -9.74
CA LYS A 611 15.64 18.96 -9.36
C LYS A 611 15.75 19.15 -7.86
N LYS A 612 14.68 18.84 -7.11
CA LYS A 612 14.62 19.08 -5.67
C LYS A 612 13.90 17.97 -4.91
N LEU A 613 14.44 17.65 -3.74
CA LEU A 613 13.89 16.68 -2.82
C LEU A 613 13.54 17.33 -1.48
N TYR A 614 12.35 17.05 -1.00
CA TYR A 614 11.87 17.38 0.34
C TYR A 614 11.68 16.09 1.12
N VAL A 615 12.20 16.05 2.35
CA VAL A 615 12.04 14.94 3.28
C VAL A 615 11.34 15.47 4.52
N THR A 616 10.15 14.98 4.81
CA THR A 616 9.32 15.48 5.91
C THR A 616 8.99 14.40 6.91
N ARG A 617 8.75 14.83 8.15
CA ARG A 617 8.25 13.99 9.23
C ARG A 617 7.42 14.79 10.23
N ALA A 618 6.69 14.09 11.09
CA ALA A 618 6.04 14.63 12.27
C ALA A 618 6.76 14.19 13.57
N LYS A 619 6.83 15.05 14.59
CA LYS A 619 7.35 14.71 15.93
C LYS A 619 6.41 13.82 16.71
N SER A 620 5.11 13.97 16.50
CA SER A 620 4.07 13.20 17.13
C SER A 620 2.96 12.90 16.11
N ARG A 621 2.33 11.73 16.21
CA ARG A 621 1.20 11.36 15.37
C ARG A 621 0.10 10.72 16.17
N PHE A 622 -1.14 10.96 15.77
CA PHE A 622 -2.25 10.16 16.26
C PHE A 622 -2.23 8.76 15.62
N MET A 623 -2.05 7.71 16.43
CA MET A 623 -2.03 6.30 16.04
C MET A 623 -2.58 5.44 17.17
N TYR A 624 -3.24 4.32 16.87
CA TYR A 624 -3.75 3.40 17.89
C TYR A 624 -4.65 4.05 18.97
N GLY A 625 -5.36 5.12 18.63
CA GLY A 625 -6.25 5.86 19.54
C GLY A 625 -5.54 6.88 20.46
N SER A 626 -4.21 6.95 20.44
CA SER A 626 -3.41 7.89 21.24
C SER A 626 -2.49 8.73 20.36
N ARG A 627 -1.92 9.81 20.93
CA ARG A 627 -0.85 10.56 20.26
C ARG A 627 0.50 9.99 20.70
N GLU A 628 1.20 9.39 19.75
CA GLU A 628 2.49 8.74 19.97
C GLU A 628 3.63 9.61 19.46
N LYS A 629 4.70 9.71 20.25
CA LYS A 629 5.93 10.39 19.83
C LYS A 629 6.64 9.53 18.78
N GLN A 630 7.04 10.14 17.68
CA GLN A 630 7.73 9.46 16.59
C GLN A 630 9.23 9.74 16.68
N MET A 631 10.04 8.75 16.32
CA MET A 631 11.48 8.92 16.14
C MET A 631 11.79 9.25 14.67
N PRO A 632 12.78 10.12 14.39
CA PRO A 632 13.19 10.38 13.02
C PRO A 632 13.76 9.10 12.41
N SER A 633 13.46 8.86 11.13
CA SER A 633 14.01 7.71 10.41
C SER A 633 15.54 7.78 10.37
N ARG A 634 16.20 6.64 10.64
CA ARG A 634 17.64 6.47 10.45
C ARG A 634 18.10 6.82 9.03
N PHE A 635 17.24 6.63 8.03
CA PHE A 635 17.56 6.95 6.65
C PHE A 635 17.86 8.44 6.46
N VAL A 636 17.26 9.33 7.27
CA VAL A 636 17.57 10.77 7.23
C VAL A 636 19.02 11.03 7.60
N SER A 637 19.52 10.38 8.66
CA SER A 637 20.93 10.48 9.05
C SER A 637 21.87 9.78 8.06
N GLU A 638 21.46 8.62 7.51
CA GLU A 638 22.24 7.88 6.52
C GLU A 638 22.36 8.65 5.19
N MET A 639 21.40 9.50 4.85
CA MET A 639 21.45 10.44 3.71
C MET A 639 22.43 11.62 3.92
N GLY A 640 23.05 11.72 5.10
CA GLY A 640 23.93 12.82 5.49
C GLY A 640 23.20 14.12 5.84
N LEU A 641 21.90 14.06 6.12
CA LEU A 641 21.12 15.22 6.53
C LEU A 641 21.30 15.45 8.03
N ALA A 642 21.43 16.72 8.41
CA ALA A 642 21.52 17.10 9.82
C ALA A 642 20.18 16.86 10.52
N VAL A 643 20.10 15.82 11.34
CA VAL A 643 18.96 15.58 12.22
C VAL A 643 19.17 16.41 13.50
N PRO A 644 18.19 17.19 13.97
CA PRO A 644 18.26 17.81 15.29
C PRO A 644 18.46 16.70 16.34
N ILE A 645 19.60 16.72 17.03
CA ILE A 645 19.90 15.72 18.07
C ILE A 645 18.86 15.87 19.18
N GLN A 646 17.89 14.95 19.26
CA GLN A 646 17.11 14.79 20.48
C GLN A 646 18.00 14.07 21.47
N GLN A 647 18.63 14.83 22.38
CA GLN A 647 19.23 14.21 23.55
C GLN A 647 18.13 13.40 24.26
N PRO A 648 18.35 12.11 24.56
CA PRO A 648 17.45 11.42 25.47
C PRO A 648 17.45 12.24 26.76
N LYS A 649 16.29 12.78 27.15
CA LYS A 649 16.12 13.27 28.50
C LYS A 649 16.28 12.03 29.38
N ASN A 650 17.49 11.83 29.92
CA ASN A 650 17.67 10.99 31.08
C ASN A 650 16.71 11.56 32.13
N SER A 651 15.64 10.82 32.38
CA SER A 651 14.77 11.02 33.53
C SER A 651 15.59 10.69 34.77
N TYR A 652 16.48 11.59 35.16
CA TYR A 652 16.99 11.61 36.53
C TYR A 652 15.89 12.25 37.35
N TYR A 653 15.31 11.44 38.24
CA TYR A 653 14.54 11.91 39.38
C TYR A 653 15.32 13.02 40.06
N ASP A 654 14.84 14.27 39.95
CA ASP A 654 15.22 15.32 40.87
C ASP A 654 14.17 15.31 41.97
N SER A 655 14.48 14.60 43.06
CA SER A 655 13.69 14.64 44.27
C SER A 655 14.10 15.88 45.06
N ASP A 656 13.25 16.91 45.00
CA ASP A 656 13.29 18.03 45.92
C ASP A 656 13.17 17.54 47.37
N TYR A 657 14.25 17.71 48.15
CA TYR A 657 14.20 17.77 49.61
C TYR A 657 15.29 18.71 50.16
N ASP A 658 14.83 19.91 50.51
CA ASP A 658 15.23 20.80 51.62
C ASP A 658 16.71 21.05 52.02
N ASN A 659 17.09 22.33 51.86
CA ASN A 659 17.50 23.27 52.92
C ASN A 659 18.49 22.83 54.02
N TYR A 660 19.72 23.37 54.00
CA TYR A 660 20.32 24.28 55.01
C TYR A 660 21.85 24.30 54.85
N SER A 661 22.45 25.45 54.53
CA SER A 661 23.53 26.07 55.33
C SER A 661 24.21 27.21 54.57
N LYS A 662 24.36 28.32 55.31
CA LYS A 662 25.06 29.54 54.97
C LYS A 662 26.55 29.31 54.68
N GLY A 663 27.10 30.14 53.80
CA GLY A 663 28.21 31.01 54.20
C GLY A 663 29.54 30.84 53.48
N TYR A 664 29.94 31.94 52.84
CA TYR A 664 31.31 32.39 52.55
C TYR A 664 32.15 31.65 51.50
N GLY A 665 32.77 32.43 50.62
CA GLY A 665 34.11 32.11 50.13
C GLY A 665 34.37 32.23 48.64
N ASN A 666 34.36 33.45 48.13
CA ASN A 666 35.40 34.04 47.28
C ASN A 666 36.39 33.09 46.53
N ASN A 667 36.44 33.33 45.21
CA ASN A 667 37.63 33.72 44.43
C ASN A 667 38.58 32.70 43.75
N TYR A 668 38.91 33.11 42.52
CA TYR A 668 40.09 32.90 41.68
C TYR A 668 40.45 31.50 41.10
N ASN A 669 40.09 31.35 39.83
CA ASN A 669 40.98 31.44 38.65
C ASN A 669 42.20 30.49 38.50
N SER A 670 42.33 30.04 37.24
CA SER A 670 43.56 29.77 36.47
C SER A 670 44.18 28.37 36.43
N TYR A 671 43.95 27.74 35.27
CA TYR A 671 44.93 27.36 34.24
C TYR A 671 46.11 26.43 34.54
N SER A 672 46.27 25.52 33.57
CA SER A 672 47.50 24.88 33.08
C SER A 672 47.97 23.64 33.85
N SER A 673 48.49 22.55 33.27
CA SER A 673 48.58 22.00 31.91
C SER A 673 49.50 20.76 32.01
N TYR A 674 49.34 19.79 31.11
CA TYR A 674 50.32 18.77 30.70
C TYR A 674 50.93 17.82 31.76
N SER A 675 50.68 16.52 31.63
CA SER A 675 51.60 15.61 30.92
C SER A 675 51.27 14.13 31.20
N SER A 676 51.46 13.35 30.14
CA SER A 676 51.49 11.89 30.04
C SER A 676 52.32 11.17 31.11
N ASN A 677 51.89 9.96 31.51
CA ASN A 677 52.68 8.77 31.18
C ASN A 677 51.90 7.45 31.27
N ARG A 678 52.37 6.52 30.43
CA ARG A 678 51.99 5.11 30.24
C ARG A 678 52.41 4.19 31.41
N TYR A 679 51.96 2.93 31.24
CA TYR A 679 52.31 1.65 31.85
C TYR A 679 51.31 1.22 32.92
N GLY A 680 50.70 0.04 32.88
CA GLY A 680 51.00 -1.17 32.12
C GLY A 680 50.91 -2.37 33.07
N ASN A 681 50.54 -3.53 32.53
CA ASN A 681 50.49 -4.86 33.16
C ASN A 681 49.37 -5.10 34.20
N SER A 682 48.82 -6.30 34.37
CA SER A 682 48.71 -7.56 33.59
C SER A 682 48.04 -8.59 34.50
N ASN A 683 47.55 -9.67 33.89
CA ASN A 683 47.27 -11.00 34.45
C ASN A 683 45.98 -11.15 35.29
N SER A 684 45.04 -11.98 34.82
CA SER A 684 44.96 -13.46 34.93
C SER A 684 44.26 -13.82 36.25
N ASP A 685 43.37 -14.79 36.39
CA ASP A 685 43.23 -16.09 35.76
C ASP A 685 41.78 -16.62 35.87
N ARG A 686 41.54 -17.68 35.11
CA ARG A 686 40.37 -18.57 35.05
C ARG A 686 40.08 -19.26 36.40
N TYR A 687 38.84 -19.72 36.61
CA TYR A 687 38.45 -21.15 36.70
C TYR A 687 36.99 -21.39 37.14
N ALA A 688 36.38 -22.43 36.53
CA ALA A 688 35.36 -23.40 37.00
C ALA A 688 33.99 -22.88 37.53
N SER A 689 32.83 -23.27 36.95
CA SER A 689 32.18 -24.60 36.88
C SER A 689 31.79 -25.21 38.24
N SER A 690 30.49 -25.20 38.57
CA SER A 690 29.64 -26.42 38.71
C SER A 690 28.27 -26.14 39.35
N THR A 691 27.22 -26.58 38.65
CA THR A 691 26.02 -27.33 39.09
C THR A 691 25.64 -27.37 40.57
N THR A 692 24.36 -27.12 40.93
CA THR A 692 23.35 -28.16 41.32
C THR A 692 22.06 -27.54 41.90
N TYR A 693 20.94 -28.12 41.46
CA TYR A 693 19.57 -28.12 41.98
C TYR A 693 19.39 -27.95 43.51
N SER A 694 18.31 -27.27 43.92
CA SER A 694 17.23 -27.89 44.72
C SER A 694 16.03 -26.97 45.00
N ASN A 695 14.86 -27.59 44.85
CA ASN A 695 13.52 -27.16 45.28
C ASN A 695 13.45 -26.73 46.76
N ARG A 696 12.52 -25.82 47.09
CA ARG A 696 11.50 -26.06 48.13
C ARG A 696 10.29 -25.13 48.03
N GLN A 697 9.14 -25.75 48.28
CA GLN A 697 7.76 -25.24 48.30
C GLN A 697 7.46 -24.34 49.51
N ALA A 698 6.37 -23.56 49.36
CA ALA A 698 5.28 -23.25 50.32
C ALA A 698 5.67 -22.73 51.74
N SER A 699 4.97 -21.81 52.39
CA SER A 699 3.54 -21.48 52.41
C SER A 699 3.33 -20.27 53.35
N GLN A 700 2.26 -19.51 53.08
CA GLN A 700 1.31 -18.85 54.00
C GLN A 700 1.78 -18.18 55.31
N ALA A 701 1.37 -16.91 55.47
CA ALA A 701 0.82 -16.30 56.68
C ALA A 701 0.44 -14.83 56.36
N THR A 702 -0.84 -14.48 56.12
CA THR A 702 -1.91 -14.08 57.07
C THR A 702 -1.94 -12.61 57.48
N SER A 703 -3.13 -12.01 57.29
CA SER A 703 -3.79 -10.98 58.12
C SER A 703 -3.21 -9.55 58.03
N SER A 704 -3.96 -8.45 58.11
CA SER A 704 -5.39 -8.18 58.33
C SER A 704 -5.64 -6.67 58.37
N TYR A 705 -6.92 -6.31 58.17
CA TYR A 705 -7.63 -5.12 58.66
C TYR A 705 -7.39 -3.78 57.94
N SER A 706 -8.36 -3.19 57.22
CA SER A 706 -9.66 -2.60 57.65
C SER A 706 -9.46 -1.38 58.57
N THR A 707 -10.22 -0.29 58.53
CA THR A 707 -11.18 0.39 57.64
C THR A 707 -11.45 1.71 58.41
N TYR A 708 -11.70 2.82 57.73
CA TYR A 708 -12.59 3.88 58.23
C TYR A 708 -13.12 4.67 57.02
N ASP A 709 -14.27 4.25 56.47
CA ASP A 709 -15.59 4.87 56.68
C ASP A 709 -15.57 6.33 57.17
N ASP A 710 -16.49 7.23 56.83
CA ASP A 710 -17.75 7.21 56.10
C ASP A 710 -18.24 8.67 56.16
N TYR A 711 -19.07 9.11 55.23
CA TYR A 711 -20.36 9.71 55.57
C TYR A 711 -21.21 9.84 54.30
N ALA A 712 -22.01 8.78 54.14
CA ALA A 712 -23.32 8.70 53.50
C ALA A 712 -24.24 9.91 53.82
N SER A 713 -25.37 10.17 53.17
CA SER A 713 -26.43 9.26 52.74
C SER A 713 -27.56 10.08 52.09
N LYS A 714 -28.30 9.48 51.15
CA LYS A 714 -29.71 9.07 51.36
C LYS A 714 -30.32 8.54 50.06
N ILE A 715 -30.52 7.23 50.06
CA ILE A 715 -31.44 6.50 49.20
C ILE A 715 -32.85 6.66 49.79
N ASN A 716 -33.85 6.81 48.92
CA ASN A 716 -35.22 6.37 49.22
C ASN A 716 -35.61 5.31 48.18
N THR A 717 -35.94 4.14 48.70
CA THR A 717 -36.53 2.97 48.04
C THR A 717 -37.99 3.21 47.66
N TYR A 718 -38.42 2.73 46.50
CA TYR A 718 -39.81 2.30 46.27
C TYR A 718 -39.89 1.07 45.36
N ASP A 719 -40.91 0.28 45.65
CA ASP A 719 -41.21 -1.10 45.28
C ASP A 719 -41.29 -1.48 43.79
N ASN A 720 -41.04 -2.76 43.56
CA ASN A 720 -41.45 -3.51 42.38
C ASN A 720 -42.97 -3.50 42.17
N LYS A 721 -43.44 -3.07 40.99
CA LYS A 721 -44.68 -3.57 40.37
C LYS A 721 -44.63 -3.46 38.85
N ARG A 722 -44.85 -4.60 38.18
CA ARG A 722 -45.04 -4.75 36.73
C ARG A 722 -46.17 -3.83 36.22
N MET A 723 -45.88 -2.97 35.24
CA MET A 723 -46.87 -2.47 34.27
C MET A 723 -46.19 -2.30 32.90
N GLY A 724 -46.76 -2.96 31.89
CA GLY A 724 -46.26 -2.96 30.53
C GLY A 724 -46.72 -1.79 29.67
N GLY A 725 -46.15 -1.73 28.46
CA GLY A 725 -46.75 -1.15 27.27
C GLY A 725 -47.24 0.29 27.37
N SER A 726 -46.34 1.29 27.33
CA SER A 726 -46.70 2.67 26.96
C SER A 726 -45.53 3.57 26.48
N GLY A 727 -44.29 3.09 26.40
CA GLY A 727 -43.15 3.88 25.88
C GLY A 727 -43.13 4.04 24.35
N LEU A 728 -43.61 3.03 23.61
CA LEU A 728 -43.61 3.02 22.13
C LEU A 728 -44.64 3.99 21.52
N ASN A 729 -45.77 4.22 22.19
CA ASN A 729 -46.82 5.11 21.68
C ASN A 729 -46.41 6.60 21.73
N ASN A 730 -45.56 6.98 22.69
CA ASN A 730 -45.03 8.34 22.76
C ASN A 730 -43.97 8.61 21.69
N LEU A 731 -43.15 7.61 21.34
CA LEU A 731 -42.18 7.69 20.23
C LEU A 731 -42.85 7.70 18.85
N GLN A 732 -43.88 6.87 18.66
CA GLN A 732 -44.68 6.85 17.43
C GLN A 732 -45.46 8.16 17.22
N SER A 733 -45.96 8.77 18.30
CA SER A 733 -46.65 10.07 18.29
C SER A 733 -45.70 11.24 17.97
N LEU A 734 -44.48 11.22 18.50
CA LEU A 734 -43.42 12.19 18.18
C LEU A 734 -42.86 12.02 16.76
N MET A 735 -42.82 10.80 16.22
CA MET A 735 -42.41 10.53 14.84
C MET A 735 -43.50 10.86 13.80
N ASN A 736 -44.76 10.53 14.07
CA ASN A 736 -45.88 10.84 13.18
C ASN A 736 -46.18 12.35 13.12
N SER A 737 -45.99 13.07 14.22
CA SER A 737 -46.12 14.54 14.23
C SER A 737 -45.02 15.23 13.42
N LYS A 738 -43.80 14.65 13.33
CA LYS A 738 -42.70 15.11 12.45
C LYS A 738 -42.85 14.70 10.98
N LEU A 739 -43.40 13.52 10.70
CA LEU A 739 -43.59 13.01 9.33
C LEU A 739 -44.73 13.71 8.57
N ASN A 740 -45.85 14.04 9.24
CA ASN A 740 -46.92 14.84 8.63
C ASN A 740 -46.52 16.31 8.41
N THR A 741 -45.55 16.85 9.16
CA THR A 741 -44.98 18.18 8.87
C THR A 741 -44.08 18.15 7.63
N GLN A 742 -43.36 17.05 7.35
CA GLN A 742 -42.45 16.96 6.20
C GLN A 742 -43.17 16.96 4.85
N LYS A 743 -44.31 16.26 4.69
CA LYS A 743 -45.07 16.27 3.43
C LYS A 743 -45.66 17.64 3.06
N SER A 744 -46.01 18.48 4.04
CA SER A 744 -46.45 19.87 3.76
C SER A 744 -45.29 20.84 3.57
N LYS A 745 -44.09 20.52 4.08
CA LYS A 745 -42.89 21.39 4.03
C LYS A 745 -42.27 21.49 2.64
N PHE A 746 -42.45 20.49 1.77
CA PHE A 746 -41.78 20.45 0.46
C PHE A 746 -42.59 21.01 -0.71
N ALA A 747 -43.88 21.30 -0.53
CA ALA A 747 -44.74 21.85 -1.59
C ALA A 747 -44.40 23.30 -1.99
N GLU A 748 -43.64 24.01 -1.14
CA GLU A 748 -43.27 25.42 -1.32
C GLU A 748 -41.98 25.63 -2.13
N TYR A 749 -41.17 24.58 -2.33
CA TYR A 749 -39.89 24.64 -3.06
C TYR A 749 -40.12 24.43 -4.57
N LYS A 750 -40.41 25.53 -5.28
CA LYS A 750 -40.66 25.55 -6.72
C LYS A 750 -39.53 26.23 -7.47
N VAL A 751 -39.38 25.90 -8.75
CA VAL A 751 -38.46 26.59 -9.67
C VAL A 751 -38.76 28.10 -9.63
N GLY A 752 -37.73 28.91 -9.41
CA GLY A 752 -37.81 30.35 -9.31
C GLY A 752 -37.76 30.93 -7.89
N VAL A 753 -37.95 30.11 -6.85
CA VAL A 753 -37.93 30.53 -5.44
C VAL A 753 -36.49 30.79 -4.98
N GLN A 754 -36.28 31.89 -4.24
CA GLN A 754 -35.02 32.16 -3.57
C GLN A 754 -34.96 31.45 -2.23
N VAL A 755 -33.83 30.81 -1.97
CA VAL A 755 -33.59 30.03 -0.77
C VAL A 755 -32.25 30.43 -0.16
N LEU A 756 -32.22 30.51 1.17
CA LEU A 756 -31.00 30.68 1.92
C LEU A 756 -30.49 29.29 2.33
N HIS A 757 -29.25 28.99 1.97
CA HIS A 757 -28.51 27.85 2.47
C HIS A 757 -27.47 28.32 3.48
N THR A 758 -27.41 27.68 4.65
CA THR A 758 -26.53 28.09 5.77
C THR A 758 -25.06 28.22 5.38
N LYS A 759 -24.58 27.37 4.45
CA LYS A 759 -23.19 27.38 3.96
C LYS A 759 -22.96 28.16 2.66
N PHE A 760 -23.96 28.20 1.77
CA PHE A 760 -23.77 28.70 0.40
C PHE A 760 -24.44 30.06 0.17
N GLY A 761 -25.10 30.61 1.19
CA GLY A 761 -25.79 31.89 1.11
C GLY A 761 -27.07 31.79 0.29
N VAL A 762 -27.45 32.89 -0.35
CA VAL A 762 -28.71 32.99 -1.09
C VAL A 762 -28.55 32.41 -2.48
N GLY A 763 -29.40 31.45 -2.85
CA GLY A 763 -29.46 30.86 -4.16
C GLY A 763 -30.89 30.79 -4.71
N LYS A 764 -31.02 30.56 -6.02
CA LYS A 764 -32.32 30.45 -6.70
C LYS A 764 -32.53 29.04 -7.21
N ILE A 765 -33.68 28.43 -6.89
CA ILE A 765 -34.02 27.10 -7.39
C ILE A 765 -34.23 27.17 -8.91
N ILE A 766 -33.48 26.39 -9.67
CA ILE A 766 -33.57 26.32 -11.13
C ILE A 766 -34.22 25.02 -11.63
N LYS A 767 -34.19 23.95 -10.83
CA LYS A 767 -34.81 22.66 -11.17
C LYS A 767 -35.29 21.94 -9.91
N VAL A 768 -36.41 21.24 -10.01
CA VAL A 768 -36.93 20.34 -8.96
C VAL A 768 -37.13 18.96 -9.60
N ASP A 769 -36.41 17.94 -9.13
CA ASP A 769 -36.53 16.55 -9.63
C ASP A 769 -37.39 15.72 -8.66
N GLY A 770 -38.57 15.32 -9.14
CA GLY A 770 -39.63 14.65 -8.36
C GLY A 770 -39.45 13.12 -8.18
N GLY A 771 -38.22 12.63 -8.02
CA GLY A 771 -37.96 11.23 -7.66
C GLY A 771 -38.10 10.95 -6.16
N GLU A 772 -37.95 9.68 -5.73
CA GLU A 772 -38.15 9.22 -4.33
C GLU A 772 -37.35 10.00 -3.25
N ASN A 773 -36.27 10.68 -3.64
CA ASN A 773 -35.37 11.42 -2.74
C ASN A 773 -35.50 12.96 -2.82
N ASN A 774 -36.48 13.51 -3.56
CA ASN A 774 -36.82 14.95 -3.67
C ASN A 774 -35.60 15.89 -3.75
N TYR A 775 -34.98 16.04 -4.93
CA TYR A 775 -33.81 16.91 -5.14
C TYR A 775 -34.18 18.26 -5.78
N VAL A 776 -33.43 19.30 -5.44
CA VAL A 776 -33.49 20.63 -6.06
C VAL A 776 -32.12 21.08 -6.53
N SER A 777 -32.01 21.59 -7.75
CA SER A 777 -30.83 22.28 -8.23
C SER A 777 -30.98 23.76 -7.97
N ILE A 778 -30.03 24.34 -7.25
CA ILE A 778 -30.02 25.74 -6.82
C ILE A 778 -28.78 26.42 -7.39
N ASP A 779 -28.99 27.55 -8.04
CA ASP A 779 -27.92 28.42 -8.53
C ASP A 779 -27.56 29.45 -7.45
N PHE A 780 -26.33 29.38 -6.94
CA PHE A 780 -25.77 30.31 -5.95
C PHE A 780 -24.93 31.43 -6.59
N GLY A 781 -25.06 31.65 -7.90
CA GLY A 781 -24.35 32.69 -8.63
C GLY A 781 -22.87 32.34 -8.79
N THR A 782 -21.98 33.03 -8.05
CA THR A 782 -20.52 32.85 -8.16
C THR A 782 -20.04 31.47 -7.72
N LEU A 783 -20.83 30.75 -6.92
CA LEU A 783 -20.53 29.39 -6.44
C LEU A 783 -21.08 28.28 -7.36
N GLY A 784 -21.75 28.65 -8.45
CA GLY A 784 -22.33 27.75 -9.43
C GLY A 784 -23.60 27.03 -8.97
N VAL A 785 -24.06 26.10 -9.81
CA VAL A 785 -25.26 25.29 -9.57
C VAL A 785 -24.93 24.10 -8.69
N LYS A 786 -25.69 23.90 -7.61
CA LYS A 786 -25.58 22.75 -6.70
C LYS A 786 -26.90 22.01 -6.63
N THR A 787 -26.86 20.68 -6.71
CA THR A 787 -28.03 19.82 -6.53
C THR A 787 -28.07 19.31 -5.09
N LEU A 788 -29.13 19.65 -4.37
CA LEU A 788 -29.29 19.41 -2.95
C LEU A 788 -30.59 18.61 -2.70
N SER A 789 -30.58 17.65 -1.77
CA SER A 789 -31.81 16.94 -1.40
C SER A 789 -32.63 17.79 -0.44
N LEU A 790 -33.92 17.97 -0.72
CA LEU A 790 -34.84 18.67 0.19
C LEU A 790 -35.00 17.96 1.54
N ASN A 791 -34.72 16.65 1.60
CA ASN A 791 -34.83 15.88 2.83
C ASN A 791 -33.70 16.17 3.84
N PHE A 792 -32.56 16.67 3.35
CA PHE A 792 -31.33 16.81 4.14
C PHE A 792 -30.76 18.24 4.13
N ALA A 793 -31.02 19.03 3.08
CA ALA A 793 -30.45 20.36 2.93
C ALA A 793 -31.12 21.39 3.88
N PRO A 794 -30.35 22.18 4.64
CA PRO A 794 -30.87 23.25 5.52
C PRO A 794 -31.24 24.49 4.69
N LEU A 795 -32.28 24.34 3.86
CA LEU A 795 -32.81 25.40 3.01
C LEU A 795 -33.93 26.14 3.74
N GLN A 796 -33.88 27.46 3.71
CA GLN A 796 -34.98 28.33 4.14
C GLN A 796 -35.48 29.13 2.94
N ILE A 797 -36.78 29.11 2.68
CA ILE A 797 -37.39 29.97 1.65
C ILE A 797 -37.31 31.41 2.12
N LEU A 798 -36.68 32.26 1.30
CA LEU A 798 -36.74 33.71 1.47
C LEU A 798 -38.02 34.17 0.76
N LYS A 799 -38.96 34.73 1.52
CA LYS A 799 -40.21 35.27 0.98
C LYS A 799 -40.00 36.60 0.27
#